data_AF-A0A920A2H6-F1
#
_entry.id   AF-A0A920A2H6-F1
#
_cell.length_a   1.000
_cell.length_b   1.000
_cell.length_c   1.000
_cell.angle_alpha   90.00
_cell.angle_beta   90.00
_cell.angle_gamma   90.00
#
_symmetry.space_group_name_H-M   'P 1'
#
loop_
_entity.id
_entity.type
_entity.pdbx_description
1 polymer ?
#
loop_
_entity_poly.entity_id
_entity_poly.type
_entity_poly.pdbx_seq_one_letter_code
_entity_poly.pdbx_strand_id
1 'polypeptide(L)'
;MVNPIKKLFIVFICLALVACARSPKVIDAESLSISIAEEIAELEVDASLKNIDLHTAIAIAVRNNRDLRISVMESALSQSQRDLQKFDMLPDIALNAGYSEFTELQPSTSVTVDNDDSDAPSIDGTQSYTISRDKGQETRGIEFTWNALDFGLSYIRAGQQADRYLIAKELERKAIQNITRDIIRSYWKAQASENLLKKLNPLLKRVEDALADSQYIEELLISAPMDSLLYQKELLDVQRTLQTQQRALINSKNELATLMGLLPSQKFTLAENDTYLTNLNMDIQTMEEIALLSRPELMESRYQKRISSKDTRAAMLALIPSLKFNAAYGYTNNDYLLNQDTTEYGASIGGNLFDIFSIGATRKASKANQELIAERHLAIAMTVLSQVHLSNINYDLAIEEYDTAQRYLDVAQRISKQVQNAQKVSRFGELEVIREEASLLVAELRKDLAFSEMQHSIGQIYASIGKDILPEDHQNLSIEDLSNSIKANLAEWGVTYQAAVNIPLNDQNPQLLVITDPINTKQSSNKFKISKDTFDITGPGKLRYSVTQEDGSDLPRWLAFLTSDLSIVGNPPEDVSGIKLKISVANALVSAEDEFILRFVDEETFLANESQKAREELARMSRLSNEDETLPVEEVEENSVETVEVDDQIEVEETVSEPIETEYEFSNVSAEDLNNLLDSVDQLLEGSLDQLNEEQRLTRV
;
A
#
# COMPACT_ATOMS: atom_id res chain seq x y z
N MET A 1 48.21 -55.84 -37.50
CA MET A 1 47.03 -55.34 -38.24
C MET A 1 45.96 -55.00 -37.22
N VAL A 2 45.68 -53.72 -36.97
CA VAL A 2 44.65 -53.28 -36.02
C VAL A 2 43.28 -53.58 -36.64
N ASN A 3 42.45 -54.36 -35.92
CA ASN A 3 41.11 -54.79 -36.33
C ASN A 3 40.24 -53.57 -36.71
N PRO A 4 39.58 -53.53 -37.89
CA PRO A 4 38.82 -52.36 -38.36
C PRO A 4 37.76 -51.87 -37.37
N ILE A 5 37.20 -52.76 -36.55
CA ILE A 5 36.20 -52.43 -35.52
C ILE A 5 36.80 -51.58 -34.39
N LYS A 6 38.05 -51.85 -33.96
CA LYS A 6 38.73 -51.04 -32.92
C LYS A 6 39.06 -49.63 -33.43
N LYS A 7 39.39 -49.47 -34.72
CA LYS A 7 39.56 -48.13 -35.32
C LYS A 7 38.25 -47.37 -35.36
N LEU A 8 37.14 -48.03 -35.70
CA LEU A 8 35.82 -47.39 -35.73
C LEU A 8 35.38 -46.93 -34.33
N PHE A 9 35.66 -47.72 -33.30
CA PHE A 9 35.32 -47.42 -31.91
C PHE A 9 36.16 -46.25 -31.33
N ILE A 10 37.46 -46.20 -31.61
CA ILE A 10 38.33 -45.07 -31.22
C ILE A 10 37.88 -43.78 -31.92
N VAL A 11 37.51 -43.86 -33.20
CA VAL A 11 36.97 -42.70 -33.94
C VAL A 11 35.64 -42.25 -33.35
N PHE A 12 34.75 -43.18 -32.96
CA PHE A 12 33.47 -42.85 -32.33
C PHE A 12 33.63 -42.21 -30.94
N ILE A 13 34.56 -42.71 -30.11
CA ILE A 13 34.87 -42.12 -28.80
C ILE A 13 35.51 -40.73 -28.95
N CYS A 14 36.43 -40.55 -29.89
CA CYS A 14 36.99 -39.22 -30.19
C CYS A 14 35.92 -38.25 -30.69
N LEU A 15 34.97 -38.71 -31.52
CA LEU A 15 33.81 -37.91 -31.96
C LEU A 15 32.87 -37.55 -30.81
N ALA A 16 32.60 -38.49 -29.90
CA ALA A 16 31.76 -38.26 -28.72
C ALA A 16 32.41 -37.30 -27.71
N LEU A 17 33.74 -37.35 -27.54
CA LEU A 17 34.49 -36.42 -26.67
C LEU A 17 34.60 -35.01 -27.27
N VAL A 18 34.74 -34.88 -28.59
CA VAL A 18 34.73 -33.57 -29.27
C VAL A 18 33.32 -32.97 -29.30
N ALA A 19 32.26 -33.80 -29.33
CA ALA A 19 30.88 -33.34 -29.26
C ALA A 19 30.49 -32.68 -27.91
N CYS A 20 31.30 -32.86 -26.85
CA CYS A 20 31.10 -32.20 -25.56
C CYS A 20 31.85 -30.86 -25.43
N ALA A 21 32.61 -30.42 -26.44
CA ALA A 21 33.23 -29.10 -26.43
C ALA A 21 32.17 -28.02 -26.71
N ARG A 22 31.48 -27.53 -25.67
CA ARG A 22 30.67 -26.31 -25.74
C ARG A 22 31.59 -25.09 -25.72
N SER A 23 31.93 -24.58 -26.90
CA SER A 23 32.46 -23.22 -26.99
C SER A 23 31.37 -22.21 -26.62
N PRO A 24 31.71 -21.11 -25.94
CA PRO A 24 30.75 -20.03 -25.69
C PRO A 24 30.29 -19.49 -27.04
N LYS A 25 29.00 -19.69 -27.34
CA LYS A 25 28.37 -19.19 -28.56
C LYS A 25 27.92 -17.76 -28.29
N VAL A 26 28.56 -16.81 -28.96
CA VAL A 26 28.10 -15.41 -28.94
C VAL A 26 26.68 -15.37 -29.51
N ILE A 27 25.80 -14.53 -28.95
CA ILE A 27 24.43 -14.37 -29.44
C ILE A 27 24.49 -13.95 -30.91
N ASP A 28 23.80 -14.71 -31.77
CA ASP A 28 23.75 -14.43 -33.20
C ASP A 28 22.78 -13.29 -33.49
N ALA A 29 23.16 -12.38 -34.40
CA ALA A 29 22.41 -11.16 -34.65
C ALA A 29 21.00 -11.41 -35.22
N GLU A 30 20.82 -12.50 -35.98
CA GLU A 30 19.51 -12.90 -36.52
C GLU A 30 18.64 -13.55 -35.42
N SER A 31 19.23 -14.39 -34.57
CA SER A 31 18.51 -14.91 -33.40
C SER A 31 18.09 -13.81 -32.41
N LEU A 32 18.91 -12.76 -32.27
CA LEU A 32 18.63 -11.61 -31.42
C LEU A 32 17.49 -10.74 -31.96
N SER A 33 17.40 -10.54 -33.29
CA SER A 33 16.32 -9.73 -33.86
C SER A 33 14.95 -10.42 -33.72
N ILE A 34 14.92 -11.76 -33.83
CA ILE A 34 13.72 -12.56 -33.59
C ILE A 34 13.34 -12.52 -32.10
N SER A 35 14.31 -12.68 -31.19
CA SER A 35 14.03 -12.62 -29.75
C SER A 35 13.51 -11.24 -29.32
N ILE A 36 14.09 -10.14 -29.84
CA ILE A 36 13.61 -8.78 -29.56
C ILE A 36 12.16 -8.61 -30.03
N ALA A 37 11.79 -9.14 -31.20
CA ALA A 37 10.42 -9.03 -31.70
C ALA A 37 9.42 -9.80 -30.82
N GLU A 38 9.81 -10.99 -30.36
CA GLU A 38 9.01 -11.81 -29.43
C GLU A 38 8.91 -11.15 -28.04
N GLU A 39 10.02 -10.60 -27.53
CA GLU A 39 10.07 -9.83 -26.28
C GLU A 39 9.15 -8.61 -26.35
N ILE A 40 9.16 -7.85 -27.46
CA ILE A 40 8.26 -6.70 -27.64
C ILE A 40 6.79 -7.14 -27.69
N ALA A 41 6.49 -8.25 -28.38
CA ALA A 41 5.12 -8.78 -28.45
C ALA A 41 4.62 -9.23 -27.07
N GLU A 42 5.49 -9.82 -26.24
CA GLU A 42 5.13 -10.20 -24.87
C GLU A 42 4.89 -8.99 -23.97
N LEU A 43 5.46 -7.82 -24.29
CA LEU A 43 5.25 -6.55 -23.58
C LEU A 43 3.94 -5.84 -23.94
N GLU A 44 3.20 -6.29 -24.94
CA GLU A 44 1.91 -5.67 -25.29
C GLU A 44 0.85 -5.93 -24.21
N VAL A 45 0.12 -4.87 -23.86
CA VAL A 45 -0.95 -4.93 -22.86
C VAL A 45 -2.30 -5.22 -23.53
N ASP A 46 -2.90 -6.34 -23.16
CA ASP A 46 -4.24 -6.75 -23.60
C ASP A 46 -5.33 -6.11 -22.71
N ALA A 47 -5.56 -4.80 -22.90
CA ALA A 47 -6.56 -4.03 -22.16
C ALA A 47 -7.10 -2.85 -22.98
N SER A 48 -8.31 -2.40 -22.66
CA SER A 48 -8.83 -1.12 -23.18
C SER A 48 -8.07 0.05 -22.53
N LEU A 49 -7.40 0.86 -23.35
CA LEU A 49 -6.64 2.04 -22.89
C LEU A 49 -7.42 3.36 -22.97
N LYS A 50 -8.74 3.29 -22.89
CA LYS A 50 -9.64 4.44 -22.92
C LYS A 50 -10.39 4.56 -21.62
N ASN A 51 -10.54 5.80 -21.13
CA ASN A 51 -11.31 6.13 -19.94
C ASN A 51 -10.85 5.32 -18.71
N ILE A 52 -9.54 5.26 -18.50
CA ILE A 52 -8.93 4.53 -17.39
C ILE A 52 -9.18 5.32 -16.10
N ASP A 53 -9.91 4.72 -15.16
CA ASP A 53 -10.05 5.20 -13.77
C ASP A 53 -8.92 4.64 -12.87
N LEU A 54 -8.83 5.11 -11.62
CA LEU A 54 -7.80 4.71 -10.66
C LEU A 54 -7.77 3.19 -10.47
N HIS A 55 -8.95 2.59 -10.28
CA HIS A 55 -9.11 1.17 -10.02
C HIS A 55 -8.68 0.33 -11.23
N THR A 56 -9.01 0.77 -12.44
CA THR A 56 -8.59 0.14 -13.68
C THR A 56 -7.09 0.29 -13.88
N ALA A 57 -6.49 1.44 -13.54
CA ALA A 57 -5.04 1.63 -13.59
C ALA A 57 -4.31 0.64 -12.66
N ILE A 58 -4.82 0.42 -11.43
CA ILE A 58 -4.29 -0.58 -10.51
C ILE A 58 -4.45 -1.99 -11.09
N ALA A 59 -5.63 -2.34 -11.64
CA ALA A 59 -5.87 -3.65 -12.25
C ALA A 59 -4.96 -3.94 -13.45
N ILE A 60 -4.75 -2.95 -14.33
CA ILE A 60 -3.82 -3.05 -15.46
C ILE A 60 -2.40 -3.27 -14.95
N ALA A 61 -1.96 -2.52 -13.94
CA ALA A 61 -0.62 -2.65 -13.38
C ALA A 61 -0.40 -4.00 -12.71
N VAL A 62 -1.36 -4.47 -11.90
CA VAL A 62 -1.25 -5.78 -11.24
C VAL A 62 -1.06 -6.91 -12.25
N ARG A 63 -1.67 -6.79 -13.44
CA ARG A 63 -1.56 -7.80 -14.50
C ARG A 63 -0.28 -7.68 -15.34
N ASN A 64 0.19 -6.46 -15.60
CA ASN A 64 1.20 -6.21 -16.63
C ASN A 64 2.54 -5.68 -16.10
N ASN A 65 2.60 -5.21 -14.86
CA ASN A 65 3.82 -4.66 -14.26
C ASN A 65 4.89 -5.77 -14.11
N ARG A 66 6.08 -5.53 -14.67
CA ARG A 66 7.14 -6.53 -14.73
C ARG A 66 7.86 -6.74 -13.40
N ASP A 67 7.96 -5.71 -12.56
CA ASP A 67 8.54 -5.83 -11.23
C ASP A 67 7.64 -6.70 -10.33
N LEU A 68 6.32 -6.55 -10.45
CA LEU A 68 5.38 -7.46 -9.81
C LEU A 68 5.47 -8.88 -10.38
N ARG A 69 5.57 -9.01 -11.70
CA ARG A 69 5.68 -10.31 -12.36
C ARG A 69 6.92 -11.08 -11.89
N ILE A 70 8.04 -10.39 -11.65
CA ILE A 70 9.24 -10.99 -11.07
C ILE A 70 8.93 -11.57 -9.69
N SER A 71 8.27 -10.81 -8.82
CA SER A 71 7.89 -11.28 -7.48
C SER A 71 6.96 -12.51 -7.51
N VAL A 72 6.00 -12.52 -8.45
CA VAL A 72 5.13 -13.69 -8.69
C VAL A 72 5.93 -14.90 -9.19
N MET A 73 6.90 -14.69 -10.08
CA MET A 73 7.76 -15.76 -10.60
C MET A 73 8.71 -16.30 -9.54
N GLU A 74 9.23 -15.45 -8.64
CA GLU A 74 10.03 -15.88 -7.50
C GLU A 74 9.23 -16.76 -6.54
N SER A 75 7.96 -16.43 -6.28
CA SER A 75 7.08 -17.27 -5.46
C SER A 75 6.76 -18.61 -6.14
N ALA A 76 6.55 -18.63 -7.45
CA ALA A 76 6.38 -19.86 -8.25
C ALA A 76 7.66 -20.72 -8.35
N LEU A 77 8.82 -20.08 -8.43
CA LEU A 77 10.11 -20.76 -8.38
C LEU A 77 10.33 -21.40 -7.00
N SER A 78 10.04 -20.66 -5.93
CA SER A 78 10.14 -21.18 -4.55
C SER A 78 9.18 -22.35 -4.31
N GLN A 79 7.98 -22.31 -4.90
CA GLN A 79 7.06 -23.46 -4.94
C GLN A 79 7.71 -24.68 -5.60
N SER A 80 8.30 -24.49 -6.78
CA SER A 80 8.94 -25.57 -7.54
C SER A 80 10.15 -26.15 -6.80
N GLN A 81 10.95 -25.31 -6.15
CA GLN A 81 12.05 -25.73 -5.28
C GLN A 81 11.55 -26.52 -4.06
N ARG A 82 10.44 -26.10 -3.46
CA ARG A 82 9.78 -26.79 -2.36
C ARG A 82 9.27 -28.17 -2.78
N ASP A 83 8.77 -28.31 -4.01
CA ASP A 83 8.38 -29.61 -4.55
C ASP A 83 9.57 -30.48 -4.91
N LEU A 84 10.67 -29.89 -5.41
CA LEU A 84 11.92 -30.60 -5.67
C LEU A 84 12.54 -31.18 -4.38
N GLN A 85 12.54 -30.40 -3.29
CA GLN A 85 13.11 -30.79 -2.00
C GLN A 85 12.44 -32.04 -1.40
N LYS A 86 11.22 -32.39 -1.82
CA LYS A 86 10.54 -33.63 -1.40
C LYS A 86 11.21 -34.88 -1.97
N PHE A 87 11.85 -34.78 -3.14
CA PHE A 87 12.54 -35.91 -3.76
C PHE A 87 13.84 -36.27 -3.03
N ASP A 88 14.48 -35.33 -2.34
CA ASP A 88 15.67 -35.57 -1.50
C ASP A 88 15.38 -36.49 -0.29
N MET A 89 14.12 -36.85 -0.06
CA MET A 89 13.70 -37.82 0.96
C MET A 89 13.58 -39.24 0.41
N LEU A 90 13.65 -39.43 -0.92
CA LEU A 90 13.55 -40.74 -1.53
C LEU A 90 14.88 -41.49 -1.43
N PRO A 91 14.85 -42.84 -1.43
CA PRO A 91 16.06 -43.62 -1.60
C PRO A 91 16.63 -43.43 -3.00
N ASP A 92 17.96 -43.51 -3.10
CA ASP A 92 18.67 -43.47 -4.36
C ASP A 92 18.69 -44.86 -5.01
N ILE A 93 18.39 -44.91 -6.31
CA ILE A 93 18.54 -46.11 -7.14
C ILE A 93 19.48 -45.76 -8.29
N ALA A 94 20.69 -46.31 -8.24
CA ALA A 94 21.73 -46.08 -9.23
C ALA A 94 21.90 -47.30 -10.14
N LEU A 95 21.97 -47.07 -11.45
CA LEU A 95 22.41 -48.07 -12.42
C LEU A 95 23.88 -47.83 -12.74
N ASN A 96 24.71 -48.80 -12.37
CA ASN A 96 26.15 -48.74 -12.51
C ASN A 96 26.59 -49.71 -13.61
N ALA A 97 27.44 -49.27 -14.53
CA ALA A 97 28.12 -50.12 -15.49
C ALA A 97 29.57 -49.65 -15.64
N GLY A 98 30.51 -50.57 -15.47
CA GLY A 98 31.93 -50.26 -15.43
C GLY A 98 32.76 -51.25 -16.23
N TYR A 99 33.87 -50.76 -16.74
CA TYR A 99 34.97 -51.56 -17.28
C TYR A 99 36.26 -51.11 -16.59
N SER A 100 36.96 -52.04 -15.97
CA SER A 100 38.29 -51.80 -15.40
C SER A 100 39.27 -52.83 -15.93
N GLU A 101 40.47 -52.41 -16.32
CA GLU A 101 41.53 -53.30 -16.78
C GLU A 101 42.83 -53.02 -16.02
N PHE A 102 43.40 -54.05 -15.40
CA PHE A 102 44.70 -53.99 -14.78
C PHE A 102 45.81 -54.22 -15.82
N THR A 103 46.90 -53.45 -15.73
CA THR A 103 48.06 -53.60 -16.63
C THR A 103 48.75 -54.95 -16.44
N GLU A 104 48.77 -55.45 -15.21
CA GLU A 104 49.40 -56.71 -14.81
C GLU A 104 48.37 -57.65 -14.18
N LEU A 105 48.66 -58.97 -14.22
CA LEU A 105 47.86 -59.93 -13.47
C LEU A 105 48.10 -59.67 -11.97
N GLN A 106 47.10 -59.93 -11.14
CA GLN A 106 47.21 -59.82 -9.68
C GLN A 106 47.17 -61.22 -9.06
N PRO A 107 48.22 -62.02 -9.25
CA PRO A 107 48.28 -63.33 -8.63
C PRO A 107 48.46 -63.19 -7.12
N SER A 108 47.84 -64.10 -6.39
CA SER A 108 48.02 -64.25 -4.95
C SER A 108 48.33 -65.70 -4.61
N THR A 109 48.95 -65.91 -3.46
CA THR A 109 49.15 -67.24 -2.89
C THR A 109 48.70 -67.22 -1.45
N SER A 110 48.04 -68.29 -1.01
CA SER A 110 47.65 -68.48 0.39
C SER A 110 48.64 -69.42 1.07
N VAL A 111 49.02 -69.12 2.31
CA VAL A 111 49.77 -70.03 3.18
C VAL A 111 48.84 -70.55 4.27
N THR A 112 48.93 -71.84 4.57
CA THR A 112 48.17 -72.45 5.67
C THR A 112 48.87 -72.16 6.99
N VAL A 113 48.11 -71.69 7.97
CA VAL A 113 48.57 -71.46 9.34
C VAL A 113 47.80 -72.42 10.24
N ASP A 114 48.51 -73.17 11.08
CA ASP A 114 47.92 -74.27 11.87
C ASP A 114 47.13 -73.75 13.09
N ASN A 115 47.48 -72.57 13.61
CA ASN A 115 46.80 -71.89 14.72
C ASN A 115 47.04 -70.37 14.69
N ASP A 116 46.11 -69.60 15.27
CA ASP A 116 46.07 -68.12 15.26
C ASP A 116 47.27 -67.46 15.96
N ASP A 117 48.01 -68.23 16.78
CA ASP A 117 49.19 -67.80 17.52
C ASP A 117 50.53 -68.09 16.82
N SER A 118 50.53 -68.76 15.66
CA SER A 118 51.76 -69.01 14.90
C SER A 118 52.01 -67.94 13.84
N ASP A 119 53.26 -67.49 13.72
CA ASP A 119 53.67 -66.62 12.62
C ASP A 119 53.40 -67.30 11.28
N ALA A 120 52.79 -66.57 10.35
CA ALA A 120 52.58 -67.06 8.99
C ALA A 120 53.95 -67.45 8.38
N PRO A 121 54.09 -68.66 7.79
CA PRO A 121 55.34 -69.07 7.15
C PRO A 121 55.79 -68.05 6.11
N SER A 122 57.09 -67.76 6.07
CA SER A 122 57.64 -66.87 5.05
C SER A 122 57.43 -67.45 3.64
N ILE A 123 57.06 -66.59 2.70
CA ILE A 123 56.92 -66.97 1.29
C ILE A 123 58.33 -67.18 0.73
N ASP A 124 58.76 -68.44 0.67
CA ASP A 124 60.09 -68.88 0.23
C ASP A 124 60.22 -69.06 -1.30
N GLY A 125 59.15 -68.77 -2.05
CA GLY A 125 59.13 -68.84 -3.51
C GLY A 125 58.77 -70.21 -4.06
N THR A 126 58.45 -71.20 -3.20
CA THR A 126 57.95 -72.52 -3.62
C THR A 126 56.43 -72.54 -3.82
N GLN A 127 55.71 -71.51 -3.36
CA GLN A 127 54.26 -71.41 -3.43
C GLN A 127 53.80 -71.09 -4.87
N SER A 128 52.73 -71.75 -5.31
CA SER A 128 52.11 -71.47 -6.61
C SER A 128 51.21 -70.24 -6.55
N TYR A 129 51.53 -69.24 -7.36
CA TYR A 129 50.70 -68.06 -7.56
C TYR A 129 49.46 -68.41 -8.38
N THR A 130 48.29 -68.09 -7.85
CA THR A 130 46.99 -68.30 -8.52
C THR A 130 46.26 -66.98 -8.71
N ILE A 131 45.44 -66.90 -9.74
CA ILE A 131 44.64 -65.71 -10.05
C ILE A 131 43.18 -65.99 -9.69
N SER A 132 42.53 -65.01 -9.07
CA SER A 132 41.11 -65.03 -8.71
C SER A 132 40.27 -64.07 -9.56
N ARG A 133 40.92 -63.37 -10.49
CA ARG A 133 40.31 -62.47 -11.46
C ARG A 133 41.20 -62.31 -12.68
N ASP A 134 40.57 -62.07 -13.82
CA ASP A 134 41.26 -61.68 -15.05
C ASP A 134 41.73 -60.21 -14.99
N LYS A 135 42.56 -59.78 -15.94
CA LYS A 135 43.02 -58.39 -16.06
C LYS A 135 41.86 -57.44 -16.34
N GLY A 136 40.97 -57.82 -17.25
CA GLY A 136 39.79 -57.04 -17.62
C GLY A 136 38.57 -57.48 -16.83
N GLN A 137 37.82 -56.53 -16.30
CA GLN A 137 36.59 -56.77 -15.57
C GLN A 137 35.51 -55.82 -16.08
N GLU A 138 34.41 -56.41 -16.55
CA GLU A 138 33.15 -55.73 -16.77
C GLU A 138 32.25 -55.96 -15.55
N THR A 139 31.68 -54.88 -15.04
CA THR A 139 30.68 -54.91 -13.97
C THR A 139 29.43 -54.18 -14.41
N ARG A 140 28.27 -54.70 -14.03
CA ARG A 140 26.97 -54.06 -14.22
C ARG A 140 26.17 -54.26 -12.96
N GLY A 141 25.41 -53.28 -12.52
CA GLY A 141 24.62 -53.46 -11.32
C GLY A 141 23.59 -52.37 -11.11
N ILE A 142 22.64 -52.68 -10.25
CA ILE A 142 21.64 -51.77 -9.73
C ILE A 142 21.88 -51.69 -8.23
N GLU A 143 22.08 -50.47 -7.72
CA GLU A 143 22.33 -50.21 -6.31
C GLU A 143 21.21 -49.33 -5.74
N PHE A 144 20.52 -49.84 -4.74
CA PHE A 144 19.62 -49.10 -3.87
C PHE A 144 20.39 -48.63 -2.63
N THR A 145 20.27 -47.36 -2.28
CA THR A 145 20.81 -46.78 -1.05
C THR A 145 19.76 -45.92 -0.35
N TRP A 146 19.60 -46.10 0.96
CA TRP A 146 18.77 -45.25 1.81
C TRP A 146 19.50 -44.88 3.09
N ASN A 147 19.56 -43.60 3.43
CA ASN A 147 20.18 -43.11 4.66
C ASN A 147 19.11 -42.47 5.56
N ALA A 148 18.93 -43.03 6.76
CA ALA A 148 17.91 -42.58 7.71
C ALA A 148 18.18 -41.17 8.26
N LEU A 149 19.46 -40.79 8.42
CA LEU A 149 19.83 -39.45 8.88
C LEU A 149 19.58 -38.42 7.77
N ASP A 150 19.99 -38.73 6.54
CA ASP A 150 19.76 -37.85 5.39
C ASP A 150 18.27 -37.66 5.16
N PHE A 151 17.46 -38.72 5.26
CA PHE A 151 16.00 -38.62 5.24
C PHE A 151 15.47 -37.64 6.30
N GLY A 152 15.92 -37.75 7.55
CA GLY A 152 15.51 -36.87 8.63
C GLY A 152 15.91 -35.41 8.40
N LEU A 153 17.13 -35.17 7.90
CA LEU A 153 17.61 -33.85 7.54
C LEU A 153 16.84 -33.27 6.35
N SER A 154 16.60 -34.07 5.30
CA SER A 154 15.80 -33.70 4.13
C SER A 154 14.36 -33.36 4.51
N TYR A 155 13.76 -34.06 5.47
CA TYR A 155 12.43 -33.72 5.99
C TYR A 155 12.40 -32.34 6.66
N ILE A 156 13.39 -32.02 7.50
CA ILE A 156 13.49 -30.70 8.12
C ILE A 156 13.71 -29.62 7.05
N ARG A 157 14.62 -29.87 6.09
CA ARG A 157 14.89 -28.95 4.97
C ARG A 157 13.68 -28.72 4.07
N ALA A 158 12.90 -29.75 3.78
CA ALA A 158 11.62 -29.63 3.07
C ALA A 158 10.65 -28.71 3.83
N GLY A 159 10.57 -28.87 5.15
CA GLY A 159 9.83 -27.95 6.02
C GLY A 159 10.36 -26.52 6.01
N GLN A 160 11.67 -26.30 5.84
CA GLN A 160 12.25 -24.95 5.71
C GLN A 160 11.96 -24.33 4.35
N GLN A 161 12.02 -25.12 3.27
CA GLN A 161 11.65 -24.64 1.93
C GLN A 161 10.17 -24.29 1.83
N ALA A 162 9.30 -25.01 2.56
CA ALA A 162 7.89 -24.63 2.71
C ALA A 162 7.73 -23.23 3.34
N ASP A 163 8.53 -22.92 4.37
CA ASP A 163 8.53 -21.59 5.00
C ASP A 163 9.09 -20.51 4.07
N ARG A 164 10.14 -20.82 3.30
CA ARG A 164 10.72 -19.89 2.31
C ARG A 164 9.76 -19.54 1.18
N TYR A 165 8.94 -20.49 0.74
CA TYR A 165 7.85 -20.19 -0.18
C TYR A 165 6.82 -19.22 0.41
N LEU A 166 6.46 -19.40 1.68
CA LEU A 166 5.53 -18.49 2.34
C LEU A 166 6.15 -17.09 2.46
N ILE A 167 7.46 -16.98 2.74
CA ILE A 167 8.19 -15.71 2.66
C ILE A 167 8.07 -15.10 1.26
N ALA A 168 8.31 -15.88 0.20
CA ALA A 168 8.18 -15.39 -1.18
C ALA A 168 6.75 -14.90 -1.50
N LYS A 169 5.72 -15.54 -0.93
CA LYS A 169 4.33 -15.08 -1.03
C LYS A 169 4.06 -13.77 -0.29
N GLU A 170 4.67 -13.55 0.88
CA GLU A 170 4.58 -12.26 1.56
C GLU A 170 5.32 -11.15 0.79
N LEU A 171 6.46 -11.46 0.17
CA LEU A 171 7.16 -10.50 -0.70
C LEU A 171 6.33 -10.12 -1.94
N GLU A 172 5.60 -11.07 -2.53
CA GLU A 172 4.61 -10.80 -3.59
C GLU A 172 3.52 -9.83 -3.10
N ARG A 173 2.93 -10.07 -1.92
CA ARG A 173 1.94 -9.16 -1.30
C ARG A 173 2.51 -7.75 -1.07
N LYS A 174 3.76 -7.67 -0.60
CA LYS A 174 4.46 -6.39 -0.40
C LYS A 174 4.66 -5.63 -1.71
N ALA A 175 5.02 -6.32 -2.80
CA ALA A 175 5.19 -5.71 -4.11
C ALA A 175 3.86 -5.10 -4.61
N ILE A 176 2.75 -5.82 -4.43
CA ILE A 176 1.39 -5.35 -4.77
C ILE A 176 1.05 -4.07 -4.01
N GLN A 177 1.28 -4.04 -2.69
CA GLN A 177 0.99 -2.88 -1.84
C GLN A 177 1.80 -1.64 -2.28
N ASN A 178 3.09 -1.82 -2.58
CA ASN A 178 3.94 -0.73 -3.04
C ASN A 178 3.48 -0.17 -4.39
N ILE A 179 3.24 -1.04 -5.38
CA ILE A 179 2.80 -0.63 -6.72
C ILE A 179 1.47 0.10 -6.65
N THR A 180 0.52 -0.40 -5.84
CA THR A 180 -0.79 0.25 -5.69
C THR A 180 -0.63 1.67 -5.14
N ARG A 181 0.15 1.85 -4.06
CA ARG A 181 0.42 3.17 -3.49
C ARG A 181 1.03 4.12 -4.52
N ASP A 182 2.01 3.64 -5.27
CA ASP A 182 2.71 4.46 -6.26
C ASP A 182 1.78 4.85 -7.44
N ILE A 183 0.88 3.95 -7.84
CA ILE A 183 -0.15 4.24 -8.85
C ILE A 183 -1.14 5.28 -8.36
N ILE A 184 -1.60 5.22 -7.10
CA ILE A 184 -2.54 6.22 -6.57
C ILE A 184 -1.97 7.63 -6.75
N ARG A 185 -0.71 7.85 -6.35
CA ARG A 185 -0.04 9.14 -6.56
C ARG A 185 0.08 9.48 -8.04
N SER A 186 0.63 8.55 -8.83
CA SER A 186 0.95 8.80 -10.23
C SER A 186 -0.31 9.07 -11.08
N TYR A 187 -1.42 8.41 -10.75
CA TYR A 187 -2.71 8.55 -11.41
C TYR A 187 -3.27 9.97 -11.26
N TRP A 188 -3.42 10.45 -10.02
CA TRP A 188 -3.97 11.80 -9.76
C TRP A 188 -3.06 12.89 -10.31
N LYS A 189 -1.73 12.72 -10.21
CA LYS A 189 -0.75 13.62 -10.82
C LYS A 189 -0.84 13.63 -12.36
N ALA A 190 -1.04 12.49 -13.00
CA ALA A 190 -1.21 12.39 -14.44
C ALA A 190 -2.52 13.01 -14.92
N GLN A 191 -3.62 12.81 -14.20
CA GLN A 191 -4.92 13.40 -14.49
C GLN A 191 -4.86 14.94 -14.39
N ALA A 192 -4.26 15.45 -13.32
CA ALA A 192 -4.00 16.88 -13.16
C ALA A 192 -3.15 17.46 -14.30
N SER A 193 -2.08 16.75 -14.66
CA SER A 193 -1.21 17.13 -15.77
C SER A 193 -1.97 17.26 -17.10
N GLU A 194 -2.85 16.30 -17.42
CA GLU A 194 -3.64 16.32 -18.66
C GLU A 194 -4.58 17.53 -18.74
N ASN A 195 -5.18 17.93 -17.61
CA ASN A 195 -6.05 19.11 -17.53
C ASN A 195 -5.26 20.43 -17.59
N LEU A 196 -4.14 20.52 -16.87
CA LEU A 196 -3.35 21.75 -16.80
C LEU A 196 -2.58 22.02 -18.09
N LEU A 197 -2.06 21.01 -18.77
CA LEU A 197 -1.36 21.18 -20.06
C LEU A 197 -2.28 21.75 -21.15
N LYS A 198 -3.59 21.45 -21.12
CA LYS A 198 -4.59 22.06 -22.02
C LYS A 198 -4.70 23.58 -21.84
N LYS A 199 -4.51 24.09 -20.62
CA LYS A 199 -4.53 25.54 -20.29
C LYS A 199 -3.16 26.20 -20.44
N LEU A 200 -2.09 25.47 -20.10
CA LEU A 200 -0.71 25.98 -20.09
C LEU A 200 -0.21 26.31 -21.51
N ASN A 201 -0.41 25.40 -22.47
CA ASN A 201 0.14 25.58 -23.82
C ASN A 201 -0.40 26.85 -24.53
N PRO A 202 -1.71 27.16 -24.49
CA PRO A 202 -2.22 28.45 -25.00
C PRO A 202 -1.65 29.66 -24.28
N LEU A 203 -1.51 29.61 -22.95
CA LEU A 203 -0.95 30.72 -22.17
C LEU A 203 0.53 30.98 -22.51
N LEU A 204 1.32 29.92 -22.66
CA LEU A 204 2.72 30.02 -23.06
C LEU A 204 2.85 30.66 -24.45
N LYS A 205 1.99 30.29 -25.39
CA LYS A 205 1.92 30.94 -26.71
C LYS A 205 1.56 32.43 -26.60
N ARG A 206 0.59 32.79 -25.76
CA ARG A 206 0.19 34.19 -25.52
C ARG A 206 1.36 35.02 -24.95
N VAL A 207 2.18 34.43 -24.07
CA VAL A 207 3.40 35.07 -23.55
C VAL A 207 4.44 35.26 -24.66
N GLU A 208 4.65 34.27 -25.53
CA GLU A 208 5.57 34.36 -26.66
C GLU A 208 5.15 35.44 -27.66
N ASP A 209 3.86 35.49 -28.00
CA ASP A 209 3.30 36.51 -28.89
C ASP A 209 3.48 37.92 -28.26
N ALA A 210 3.20 38.08 -26.96
CA ALA A 210 3.38 39.35 -26.26
C ALA A 210 4.85 39.80 -26.14
N LEU A 211 5.79 38.85 -26.04
CA LEU A 211 7.23 39.14 -26.08
C LEU A 211 7.66 39.65 -27.46
N ALA A 212 7.20 38.99 -28.53
CA ALA A 212 7.50 39.39 -29.90
C ALA A 212 6.95 40.81 -30.20
N ASP A 213 5.72 41.09 -29.78
CA ASP A 213 5.11 42.41 -29.91
C ASP A 213 5.91 43.47 -29.14
N SER A 214 6.34 43.17 -27.91
CA SER A 214 7.13 44.11 -27.11
C SER A 214 8.51 44.39 -27.69
N GLN A 215 9.14 43.41 -28.35
CA GLN A 215 10.41 43.60 -29.08
C GLN A 215 10.21 44.52 -30.29
N TYR A 216 9.14 44.28 -31.06
CA TYR A 216 8.80 45.12 -32.21
C TYR A 216 8.54 46.59 -31.81
N ILE A 217 7.83 46.82 -30.70
CA ILE A 217 7.57 48.17 -30.16
C ILE A 217 8.87 48.87 -29.74
N GLU A 218 9.82 48.14 -29.14
CA GLU A 218 11.15 48.65 -28.78
C GLU A 218 11.97 49.04 -30.02
N GLU A 219 12.07 48.15 -31.02
CA GLU A 219 12.83 48.37 -32.25
C GLU A 219 12.30 49.59 -33.03
N LEU A 220 10.99 49.81 -33.01
CA LEU A 220 10.35 50.97 -33.64
C LEU A 220 10.38 52.24 -32.78
N LEU A 221 10.94 52.19 -31.56
CA LEU A 221 11.01 53.31 -30.61
C LEU A 221 9.63 53.94 -30.32
N ILE A 222 8.57 53.12 -30.32
CA ILE A 222 7.19 53.57 -30.10
C ILE A 222 6.94 53.91 -28.63
N SER A 223 7.64 53.25 -27.71
CA SER A 223 7.61 53.50 -26.26
C SER A 223 9.01 53.81 -25.72
N ALA A 224 9.09 54.25 -24.47
CA ALA A 224 10.38 54.46 -23.81
C ALA A 224 11.15 53.12 -23.74
N PRO A 225 12.42 53.07 -24.16
CA PRO A 225 13.18 51.81 -24.21
C PRO A 225 13.23 51.07 -22.87
N MET A 226 13.30 51.80 -21.76
CA MET A 226 13.31 51.20 -20.43
C MET A 226 12.00 50.46 -20.12
N ASP A 227 10.84 51.03 -20.48
CA ASP A 227 9.53 50.44 -20.18
C ASP A 227 9.32 49.15 -20.98
N SER A 228 9.75 49.12 -22.25
CA SER A 228 9.73 47.91 -23.08
C SER A 228 10.65 46.82 -22.53
N LEU A 229 11.88 47.17 -22.13
CA LEU A 229 12.82 46.20 -21.57
C LEU A 229 12.34 45.61 -20.23
N LEU A 230 11.72 46.43 -19.37
CA LEU A 230 11.09 45.95 -18.13
C LEU A 230 9.92 45.02 -18.43
N TYR A 231 9.07 45.37 -19.39
CA TYR A 231 7.96 44.53 -19.85
C TYR A 231 8.45 43.17 -20.37
N GLN A 232 9.48 43.17 -21.23
CA GLN A 232 10.12 41.95 -21.73
C GLN A 232 10.68 41.09 -20.59
N LYS A 233 11.37 41.70 -19.62
CA LYS A 233 11.92 40.98 -18.45
C LYS A 233 10.82 40.27 -17.66
N GLU A 234 9.73 40.96 -17.33
CA GLU A 234 8.62 40.38 -16.56
C GLU A 234 7.94 39.22 -17.33
N LEU A 235 7.73 39.38 -18.65
CA LEU A 235 7.21 38.29 -19.48
C LEU A 235 8.16 37.09 -19.55
N LEU A 236 9.48 37.31 -19.63
CA LEU A 236 10.47 36.23 -19.58
C LEU A 236 10.46 35.50 -18.23
N ASP A 237 10.23 36.20 -17.13
CA ASP A 237 10.07 35.59 -15.80
C ASP A 237 8.79 34.74 -15.72
N VAL A 238 7.68 35.21 -16.31
CA VAL A 238 6.45 34.41 -16.46
C VAL A 238 6.70 33.19 -17.34
N GLN A 239 7.33 33.35 -18.51
CA GLN A 239 7.65 32.26 -19.43
C GLN A 239 8.52 31.20 -18.75
N ARG A 240 9.57 31.61 -18.04
CA ARG A 240 10.45 30.71 -17.27
C ARG A 240 9.68 29.93 -16.22
N THR A 241 8.76 30.58 -15.52
CA THR A 241 7.91 29.95 -14.52
C THR A 241 7.00 28.89 -15.17
N LEU A 242 6.31 29.24 -16.25
CA LEU A 242 5.43 28.32 -16.99
C LEU A 242 6.20 27.13 -17.57
N GLN A 243 7.37 27.35 -18.17
CA GLN A 243 8.24 26.27 -18.68
C GLN A 243 8.71 25.34 -17.57
N THR A 244 9.00 25.87 -16.38
CA THR A 244 9.38 25.05 -15.22
C THR A 244 8.22 24.15 -14.79
N GLN A 245 7.00 24.68 -14.73
CA GLN A 245 5.80 23.88 -14.42
C GLN A 245 5.50 22.86 -15.54
N GLN A 246 5.64 23.24 -16.80
CA GLN A 246 5.44 22.35 -17.94
C GLN A 246 6.37 21.12 -17.89
N ARG A 247 7.65 21.33 -17.57
CA ARG A 247 8.63 20.24 -17.40
C ARG A 247 8.24 19.31 -16.26
N ALA A 248 7.73 19.84 -15.15
CA ALA A 248 7.25 19.03 -14.02
C ALA A 248 6.03 18.18 -14.40
N LEU A 249 5.18 18.67 -15.30
CA LEU A 249 3.93 18.00 -15.69
C LEU A 249 4.10 16.96 -16.80
N ILE A 250 4.98 17.20 -17.78
CA ILE A 250 5.15 16.35 -18.98
C ILE A 250 5.45 14.89 -18.65
N ASN A 251 6.19 14.62 -17.58
CA ASN A 251 6.58 13.25 -17.22
C ASN A 251 5.48 12.49 -16.48
N SER A 252 4.48 13.16 -15.89
CA SER A 252 3.50 12.52 -15.01
C SER A 252 2.71 11.39 -15.71
N LYS A 253 2.35 11.59 -16.98
CA LYS A 253 1.65 10.57 -17.77
C LYS A 253 2.54 9.38 -18.12
N ASN A 254 3.83 9.63 -18.33
CA ASN A 254 4.81 8.57 -18.59
C ASN A 254 5.10 7.77 -17.31
N GLU A 255 5.21 8.42 -16.16
CA GLU A 255 5.36 7.76 -14.85
C GLU A 255 4.21 6.75 -14.64
N LEU A 256 2.96 7.17 -14.86
CA LEU A 256 1.81 6.27 -14.74
C LEU A 256 1.86 5.13 -15.77
N ALA A 257 2.22 5.43 -17.02
CA ALA A 257 2.36 4.42 -18.07
C ALA A 257 3.37 3.32 -17.68
N THR A 258 4.51 3.72 -17.09
CA THR A 258 5.53 2.77 -16.64
C THR A 258 5.04 1.88 -15.50
N LEU A 259 4.31 2.44 -14.52
CA LEU A 259 3.72 1.65 -13.42
C LEU A 259 2.65 0.68 -13.92
N MET A 260 1.85 1.08 -14.91
CA MET A 260 0.87 0.21 -15.58
C MET A 260 1.51 -0.87 -16.47
N GLY A 261 2.82 -0.82 -16.73
CA GLY A 261 3.51 -1.74 -17.62
C GLY A 261 3.25 -1.49 -19.11
N LEU A 262 2.88 -0.26 -19.49
CA LEU A 262 2.65 0.13 -20.89
C LEU A 262 3.96 0.40 -21.63
N LEU A 263 3.95 0.22 -22.95
CA LEU A 263 5.09 0.54 -23.81
C LEU A 263 5.32 2.05 -23.91
N PRO A 264 6.59 2.50 -24.10
CA PRO A 264 6.89 3.91 -24.31
C PRO A 264 6.08 4.49 -25.47
N SER A 265 5.48 5.67 -25.27
CA SER A 265 4.64 6.38 -26.26
C SER A 265 3.29 5.73 -26.60
N GLN A 266 2.90 4.64 -25.94
CA GLN A 266 1.55 4.08 -26.08
C GLN A 266 0.51 5.09 -25.54
N LYS A 267 -0.45 5.46 -26.38
CA LYS A 267 -1.45 6.48 -26.03
C LYS A 267 -2.59 5.86 -25.21
N PHE A 268 -2.97 6.54 -24.13
CA PHE A 268 -4.14 6.19 -23.31
C PHE A 268 -4.86 7.47 -22.85
N THR A 269 -6.13 7.32 -22.43
CA THR A 269 -6.92 8.42 -21.86
C THR A 269 -7.41 8.08 -20.46
N LEU A 270 -7.34 9.05 -19.56
CA LEU A 270 -7.81 8.95 -18.18
C LEU A 270 -9.28 9.35 -18.09
N ALA A 271 -9.98 8.87 -17.06
CA ALA A 271 -11.33 9.32 -16.75
C ALA A 271 -11.34 10.80 -16.34
N GLU A 272 -12.34 11.57 -16.79
CA GLU A 272 -12.46 13.00 -16.43
C GLU A 272 -12.91 13.19 -14.98
N ASN A 273 -13.83 12.36 -14.52
CA ASN A 273 -14.31 12.32 -13.14
C ASN A 273 -14.10 10.92 -12.59
N ASP A 274 -13.44 10.83 -11.44
CA ASP A 274 -13.14 9.57 -10.79
C ASP A 274 -13.47 9.65 -9.29
N THR A 275 -13.75 8.50 -8.70
CA THR A 275 -13.98 8.34 -7.28
C THR A 275 -12.67 8.41 -6.51
N TYR A 276 -12.59 9.34 -5.57
CA TYR A 276 -11.44 9.49 -4.68
C TYR A 276 -11.55 8.55 -3.48
N LEU A 277 -10.39 8.24 -2.90
CA LEU A 277 -10.30 7.47 -1.66
C LEU A 277 -10.59 8.36 -0.47
N THR A 278 -11.23 7.79 0.54
CA THR A 278 -11.46 8.42 1.85
C THR A 278 -10.59 7.76 2.91
N ASN A 279 -10.43 8.43 4.05
CA ASN A 279 -9.69 7.85 5.18
C ASN A 279 -10.41 6.60 5.72
N LEU A 280 -9.69 5.76 6.45
CA LEU A 280 -10.22 4.58 7.10
C LEU A 280 -11.11 4.93 8.29
N ASN A 281 -12.20 4.17 8.46
CA ASN A 281 -13.05 4.27 9.65
C ASN A 281 -12.51 3.39 10.79
N MET A 282 -11.34 3.72 11.32
CA MET A 282 -10.74 3.04 12.47
C MET A 282 -9.79 3.95 13.25
N ASP A 283 -9.64 3.68 14.53
CA ASP A 283 -8.70 4.38 15.40
C ASP A 283 -7.28 3.82 15.28
N ILE A 284 -6.31 4.59 15.76
CA ILE A 284 -4.88 4.25 15.61
C ILE A 284 -4.54 2.94 16.33
N GLN A 285 -5.16 2.63 17.47
CA GLN A 285 -4.86 1.39 18.21
C GLN A 285 -5.31 0.16 17.43
N THR A 286 -6.53 0.20 16.85
CA THR A 286 -6.99 -0.86 15.95
C THR A 286 -6.08 -0.99 14.71
N MET A 287 -5.59 0.13 14.15
CA MET A 287 -4.61 0.09 13.04
C MET A 287 -3.31 -0.62 13.44
N GLU A 288 -2.78 -0.37 14.65
CA GLU A 288 -1.58 -1.04 15.16
C GLU A 288 -1.77 -2.55 15.27
N GLU A 289 -2.88 -2.99 15.86
CA GLU A 289 -3.19 -4.41 16.02
C GLU A 289 -3.29 -5.12 14.67
N ILE A 290 -4.01 -4.52 13.72
CA ILE A 290 -4.12 -5.04 12.36
C ILE A 290 -2.73 -5.06 11.70
N ALA A 291 -1.97 -3.96 11.77
CA ALA A 291 -0.64 -3.89 11.17
C ALA A 291 0.30 -4.98 11.69
N LEU A 292 0.29 -5.24 13.00
CA LEU A 292 1.08 -6.31 13.60
C LEU A 292 0.68 -7.70 13.08
N LEU A 293 -0.59 -7.89 12.72
CA LEU A 293 -1.14 -9.16 12.22
C LEU A 293 -1.03 -9.34 10.72
N SER A 294 -1.17 -8.30 9.89
CA SER A 294 -1.27 -8.47 8.44
C SER A 294 -0.06 -7.98 7.65
N ARG A 295 0.84 -7.16 8.23
CA ARG A 295 1.97 -6.61 7.47
C ARG A 295 2.92 -7.69 6.94
N PRO A 296 3.22 -7.69 5.62
CA PRO A 296 4.06 -8.71 5.01
C PRO A 296 5.45 -8.84 5.64
N GLU A 297 6.09 -7.74 6.03
CA GLU A 297 7.43 -7.77 6.64
C GLU A 297 7.44 -8.48 8.01
N LEU A 298 6.33 -8.40 8.76
CA LEU A 298 6.18 -9.12 10.02
C LEU A 298 5.90 -10.60 9.78
N MET A 299 5.13 -10.94 8.75
CA MET A 299 4.91 -12.34 8.36
C MET A 299 6.18 -13.02 7.86
N GLU A 300 6.95 -12.35 7.01
CA GLU A 300 8.30 -12.77 6.62
C GLU A 300 9.16 -13.07 7.86
N SER A 301 9.21 -12.12 8.79
CA SER A 301 10.00 -12.26 10.02
C SER A 301 9.57 -13.45 10.89
N ARG A 302 8.25 -13.73 10.97
CA ARG A 302 7.70 -14.91 11.67
C ARG A 302 8.14 -16.22 11.01
N TYR A 303 8.09 -16.30 9.67
CA TYR A 303 8.60 -17.46 8.96
C TYR A 303 10.10 -17.64 9.13
N GLN A 304 10.87 -16.54 9.13
CA GLN A 304 12.31 -16.60 9.39
C GLN A 304 12.64 -17.12 10.79
N LYS A 305 11.85 -16.74 11.81
CA LYS A 305 11.96 -17.31 13.17
C LYS A 305 11.68 -18.82 13.17
N ARG A 306 10.68 -19.27 12.42
CA ARG A 306 10.37 -20.71 12.26
C ARG A 306 11.50 -21.48 11.57
N ILE A 307 12.08 -20.91 10.51
CA ILE A 307 13.24 -21.47 9.80
C ILE A 307 14.44 -21.58 10.75
N SER A 308 14.74 -20.54 11.52
CA SER A 308 15.86 -20.53 12.49
C SER A 308 15.71 -21.61 13.58
N SER A 309 14.49 -21.84 14.05
CA SER A 309 14.20 -22.94 14.97
C SER A 309 14.44 -24.31 14.33
N LYS A 310 14.03 -24.50 13.06
CA LYS A 310 14.29 -25.73 12.29
C LYS A 310 15.79 -25.91 11.98
N ASP A 311 16.53 -24.84 11.70
CA ASP A 311 17.98 -24.87 11.46
C ASP A 311 18.71 -25.42 12.68
N THR A 312 18.29 -25.00 13.88
CA THR A 312 18.86 -25.50 15.13
C THR A 312 18.62 -27.00 15.29
N ARG A 313 17.42 -27.49 14.94
CA ARG A 313 17.11 -28.92 14.98
C ARG A 313 17.91 -29.70 13.94
N ALA A 314 18.04 -29.18 12.72
CA ALA A 314 18.84 -29.79 11.66
C ALA A 314 20.33 -29.85 12.04
N ALA A 315 20.88 -28.77 12.59
CA ALA A 315 22.27 -28.71 13.04
C ALA A 315 22.57 -29.73 14.16
N MET A 316 21.61 -29.94 15.08
CA MET A 316 21.75 -30.97 16.12
C MET A 316 21.59 -32.39 15.57
N LEU A 317 20.62 -32.61 14.68
CA LEU A 317 20.39 -33.90 14.05
C LEU A 317 21.61 -34.35 13.23
N ALA A 318 22.28 -33.43 12.54
CA ALA A 318 23.47 -33.69 11.75
C ALA A 318 24.67 -34.23 12.54
N LEU A 319 24.66 -34.12 13.88
CA LEU A 319 25.73 -34.66 14.76
C LEU A 319 25.50 -36.13 15.14
N ILE A 320 24.33 -36.70 14.82
CA ILE A 320 23.99 -38.09 15.12
C ILE A 320 24.62 -39.02 14.06
N PRO A 321 25.11 -40.23 14.41
CA PRO A 321 25.59 -41.19 13.43
C PRO A 321 24.54 -41.53 12.36
N SER A 322 24.97 -41.61 11.11
CA SER A 322 24.13 -42.02 9.98
C SER A 322 23.93 -43.53 9.95
N LEU A 323 22.71 -43.97 9.62
CA LEU A 323 22.36 -45.37 9.39
C LEU A 323 21.99 -45.51 7.91
N LYS A 324 22.84 -46.21 7.16
CA LYS A 324 22.67 -46.47 5.73
C LYS A 324 22.23 -47.93 5.51
N PHE A 325 21.18 -48.11 4.73
CA PHE A 325 20.73 -49.38 4.19
C PHE A 325 21.09 -49.43 2.71
N ASN A 326 21.66 -50.55 2.27
CA ASN A 326 22.03 -50.75 0.88
C ASN A 326 21.56 -52.12 0.40
N ALA A 327 21.12 -52.17 -0.85
CA ALA A 327 20.81 -53.40 -1.56
C ALA A 327 21.34 -53.28 -2.99
N ALA A 328 22.18 -54.19 -3.42
CA ALA A 328 22.80 -54.16 -4.73
C ALA A 328 22.59 -55.50 -5.44
N TYR A 329 22.25 -55.42 -6.72
CA TYR A 329 22.30 -56.55 -7.64
C TYR A 329 23.42 -56.27 -8.64
N GLY A 330 24.42 -57.13 -8.68
CA GLY A 330 25.61 -56.98 -9.51
C GLY A 330 25.82 -58.18 -10.44
N TYR A 331 26.42 -57.92 -11.58
CA TYR A 331 26.94 -58.91 -12.51
C TYR A 331 28.41 -58.59 -12.79
N THR A 332 29.26 -59.61 -12.85
CA THR A 332 30.63 -59.49 -13.33
C THR A 332 30.99 -60.59 -14.31
N ASN A 333 31.75 -60.26 -15.34
CA ASN A 333 32.27 -61.22 -16.32
C ASN A 333 33.48 -62.03 -15.82
N ASN A 334 33.74 -62.07 -14.51
CA ASN A 334 34.87 -62.78 -13.94
C ASN A 334 34.62 -64.31 -13.98
N ASP A 335 35.27 -65.00 -14.92
CA ASP A 335 35.16 -66.45 -15.11
C ASP A 335 35.70 -67.28 -13.94
N TYR A 336 36.47 -66.67 -13.04
CA TYR A 336 36.99 -67.33 -11.83
C TYR A 336 35.96 -67.40 -10.68
N LEU A 337 34.81 -66.73 -10.80
CA LEU A 337 33.74 -66.80 -9.82
C LEU A 337 32.76 -67.93 -10.15
N LEU A 338 32.32 -68.65 -9.12
CA LEU A 338 31.26 -69.66 -9.25
C LEU A 338 29.92 -69.01 -9.67
N ASN A 339 29.61 -67.85 -9.09
CA ASN A 339 28.41 -67.06 -9.39
C ASN A 339 28.84 -65.70 -9.93
N GLN A 340 28.45 -65.43 -11.17
CA GLN A 340 28.73 -64.15 -11.84
C GLN A 340 27.72 -63.06 -11.45
N ASP A 341 26.51 -63.47 -11.05
CA ASP A 341 25.50 -62.61 -10.45
C ASP A 341 25.62 -62.65 -8.91
N THR A 342 25.61 -61.46 -8.30
CA THR A 342 25.64 -61.29 -6.85
C THR A 342 24.48 -60.41 -6.40
N THR A 343 23.87 -60.78 -5.28
CA THR A 343 22.90 -59.93 -4.57
C THR A 343 23.45 -59.67 -3.19
N GLU A 344 23.66 -58.40 -2.88
CA GLU A 344 24.20 -57.94 -1.61
C GLU A 344 23.17 -57.06 -0.91
N TYR A 345 22.97 -57.26 0.38
CA TYR A 345 22.13 -56.40 1.21
C TYR A 345 22.82 -56.20 2.55
N GLY A 346 22.79 -54.98 3.05
CA GLY A 346 23.50 -54.61 4.26
C GLY A 346 22.92 -53.38 4.93
N ALA A 347 23.34 -53.19 6.18
CA ALA A 347 23.15 -51.96 6.92
C ALA A 347 24.49 -51.56 7.54
N SER A 348 24.84 -50.29 7.43
CA SER A 348 26.07 -49.73 8.01
C SER A 348 25.72 -48.50 8.85
N ILE A 349 26.32 -48.40 10.02
CA ILE A 349 26.25 -47.21 10.87
C ILE A 349 27.60 -46.50 10.86
N GLY A 350 27.61 -45.18 10.64
CA GLY A 350 28.84 -44.39 10.53
C GLY A 350 28.63 -42.95 10.94
N GLY A 351 29.59 -42.38 11.68
CA GLY A 351 29.56 -40.99 12.12
C GLY A 351 30.92 -40.57 12.67
N ASN A 352 31.13 -39.26 12.83
CA ASN A 352 32.36 -38.73 13.40
C ASN A 352 32.26 -38.68 14.93
N LEU A 353 33.13 -39.41 15.64
CA LEU A 353 33.12 -39.47 17.10
C LEU A 353 33.48 -38.13 17.77
N PHE A 354 34.17 -37.24 17.06
CA PHE A 354 34.52 -35.92 17.59
C PHE A 354 33.34 -34.91 17.57
N ASP A 355 32.24 -35.22 16.89
CA ASP A 355 31.07 -34.33 16.80
C ASP A 355 30.39 -34.14 18.17
N ILE A 356 30.58 -35.06 19.12
CA ILE A 356 30.07 -34.92 20.49
C ILE A 356 30.64 -33.69 21.20
N PHE A 357 31.88 -33.30 20.88
CA PHE A 357 32.52 -32.12 21.47
C PHE A 357 32.01 -30.81 20.85
N SER A 358 31.43 -30.86 19.65
CA SER A 358 30.89 -29.68 18.97
C SER A 358 29.46 -29.35 19.40
N ILE A 359 28.72 -30.27 20.04
CA ILE A 359 27.33 -30.08 20.49
C ILE A 359 27.15 -28.78 21.28
N GLY A 360 28.04 -28.50 22.25
CA GLY A 360 27.97 -27.29 23.08
C GLY A 360 28.15 -26.00 22.26
N ALA A 361 29.13 -25.99 21.36
CA ALA A 361 29.41 -24.86 20.48
C ALA A 361 28.28 -24.64 19.47
N THR A 362 27.78 -25.72 18.84
CA THR A 362 26.64 -25.70 17.91
C THR A 362 25.37 -25.21 18.59
N ARG A 363 25.11 -25.61 19.84
CA ARG A 363 23.94 -25.12 20.61
C ARG A 363 24.06 -23.64 20.91
N LYS A 364 25.24 -23.20 21.37
CA LYS A 364 25.49 -21.78 21.68
C LYS A 364 25.35 -20.91 20.44
N ALA A 365 25.93 -21.32 19.32
CA ALA A 365 25.82 -20.60 18.04
C ALA A 365 24.35 -20.53 17.55
N SER A 366 23.62 -21.65 17.63
CA SER A 366 22.21 -21.70 17.23
C SER A 366 21.31 -20.82 18.11
N LYS A 367 21.54 -20.82 19.43
CA LYS A 367 20.81 -19.95 20.38
C LYS A 367 21.08 -18.46 20.09
N ALA A 368 22.34 -18.10 19.88
CA ALA A 368 22.70 -16.72 19.52
C ALA A 368 22.04 -16.28 18.19
N ASN A 369 21.96 -17.18 17.21
CA ASN A 369 21.25 -16.88 15.95
C ASN A 369 19.73 -16.70 16.17
N GLN A 370 19.10 -17.52 17.02
CA GLN A 370 17.67 -17.36 17.35
C GLN A 370 17.39 -16.04 18.07
N GLU A 371 18.24 -15.65 19.03
CA GLU A 371 18.15 -14.37 19.73
C GLU A 371 18.29 -13.20 18.75
N LEU A 372 19.26 -13.25 17.83
CA LEU A 372 19.40 -12.24 16.78
C LEU A 372 18.15 -12.11 15.90
N ILE A 373 17.56 -13.23 15.48
CA ILE A 373 16.33 -13.21 14.67
C ILE A 373 15.13 -12.66 15.48
N ALA A 374 15.06 -12.95 16.78
CA ALA A 374 14.03 -12.40 17.66
C ALA A 374 14.17 -10.87 17.81
N GLU A 375 15.38 -10.36 17.99
CA GLU A 375 15.63 -8.92 18.04
C GLU A 375 15.30 -8.22 16.72
N ARG A 376 15.66 -8.84 15.58
CA ARG A 376 15.25 -8.33 14.26
C ARG A 376 13.73 -8.26 14.10
N HIS A 377 13.00 -9.23 14.63
CA HIS A 377 11.53 -9.22 14.62
C HIS A 377 10.98 -8.03 15.40
N LEU A 378 11.49 -7.77 16.61
CA LEU A 378 11.07 -6.62 17.42
C LEU A 378 11.38 -5.29 16.74
N ALA A 379 12.55 -5.16 16.10
CA ALA A 379 12.90 -3.98 15.34
C ALA A 379 11.96 -3.74 14.14
N ILE A 380 11.56 -4.79 13.42
CA ILE A 380 10.57 -4.71 12.34
C ILE A 380 9.20 -4.29 12.91
N ALA A 381 8.79 -4.87 14.04
CA ALA A 381 7.52 -4.50 14.70
C ALA A 381 7.49 -3.01 15.09
N MET A 382 8.56 -2.51 15.73
CA MET A 382 8.69 -1.09 16.08
C MET A 382 8.66 -0.18 14.84
N THR A 383 9.26 -0.62 13.73
CA THR A 383 9.22 0.10 12.45
C THR A 383 7.80 0.13 11.87
N VAL A 384 7.09 -0.99 11.91
CA VAL A 384 5.69 -1.08 11.43
C VAL A 384 4.78 -0.19 12.25
N LEU A 385 4.87 -0.22 13.58
CA LEU A 385 4.09 0.67 14.44
C LEU A 385 4.40 2.15 14.14
N SER A 386 5.68 2.50 14.01
CA SER A 386 6.10 3.84 13.60
C SER A 386 5.52 4.26 12.24
N GLN A 387 5.45 3.34 11.27
CA GLN A 387 4.88 3.60 9.96
C GLN A 387 3.37 3.87 10.01
N VAL A 388 2.62 3.18 10.88
CA VAL A 388 1.18 3.42 11.08
C VAL A 388 0.96 4.85 11.58
N HIS A 389 1.68 5.27 12.63
CA HIS A 389 1.60 6.64 13.15
C HIS A 389 2.01 7.67 12.11
N LEU A 390 3.16 7.46 11.45
CA LEU A 390 3.66 8.39 10.44
C LEU A 390 2.69 8.52 9.26
N SER A 391 2.04 7.42 8.83
CA SER A 391 1.05 7.47 7.75
C SER A 391 -0.18 8.30 8.11
N ASN A 392 -0.65 8.23 9.36
CA ASN A 392 -1.76 9.07 9.84
C ASN A 392 -1.36 10.55 9.93
N ILE A 393 -0.18 10.85 10.50
CA ILE A 393 0.33 12.23 10.56
C ILE A 393 0.50 12.81 9.15
N ASN A 394 1.04 12.04 8.21
CA ASN A 394 1.20 12.48 6.82
C ASN A 394 -0.16 12.75 6.16
N TYR A 395 -1.19 11.96 6.47
CA TYR A 395 -2.54 12.21 6.00
C TYR A 395 -3.11 13.52 6.56
N ASP A 396 -2.97 13.75 7.86
CA ASP A 396 -3.44 14.98 8.52
C ASP A 396 -2.74 16.23 7.96
N LEU A 397 -1.44 16.15 7.68
CA LEU A 397 -0.69 17.23 7.03
C LEU A 397 -1.13 17.42 5.59
N ALA A 398 -1.30 16.34 4.83
CA ALA A 398 -1.69 16.42 3.42
C ALA A 398 -3.10 16.98 3.23
N ILE A 399 -4.03 16.69 4.15
CA ILE A 399 -5.39 17.24 4.10
C ILE A 399 -5.40 18.74 4.45
N GLU A 400 -4.56 19.19 5.40
CA GLU A 400 -4.39 20.62 5.70
C GLU A 400 -3.75 21.39 4.53
N GLU A 401 -2.74 20.81 3.89
CA GLU A 401 -2.10 21.38 2.71
C GLU A 401 -3.10 21.49 1.54
N TYR A 402 -3.90 20.46 1.30
CA TYR A 402 -4.93 20.47 0.29
C TYR A 402 -6.01 21.52 0.55
N ASP A 403 -6.52 21.62 1.79
CA ASP A 403 -7.48 22.66 2.18
C ASP A 403 -6.90 24.07 2.01
N THR A 404 -5.63 24.25 2.36
CA THR A 404 -4.92 25.53 2.17
C THR A 404 -4.76 25.87 0.69
N ALA A 405 -4.40 24.89 -0.15
CA ALA A 405 -4.26 25.07 -1.59
C ALA A 405 -5.61 25.38 -2.28
N GLN A 406 -6.72 24.77 -1.81
CA GLN A 406 -8.06 25.13 -2.26
C GLN A 406 -8.42 26.57 -1.91
N ARG A 407 -8.15 27.01 -0.67
CA ARG A 407 -8.38 28.41 -0.25
C ARG A 407 -7.52 29.39 -1.05
N TYR A 408 -6.27 29.03 -1.32
CA TYR A 408 -5.39 29.84 -2.16
C TYR A 408 -5.91 29.97 -3.60
N LEU A 409 -6.41 28.86 -4.18
CA LEU A 409 -7.02 28.86 -5.51
C LEU A 409 -8.26 29.77 -5.58
N ASP A 410 -9.16 29.73 -4.59
CA ASP A 410 -10.33 30.62 -4.54
C ASP A 410 -9.91 32.10 -4.60
N VAL A 411 -8.93 32.50 -3.78
CA VAL A 411 -8.42 33.87 -3.77
C VAL A 411 -7.79 34.22 -5.12
N ALA A 412 -6.97 33.34 -5.70
CA ALA A 412 -6.33 33.56 -6.99
C ALA A 412 -7.37 33.71 -8.13
N GLN A 413 -8.44 32.91 -8.12
CA GLN A 413 -9.54 33.01 -9.09
C GLN A 413 -10.24 34.37 -8.99
N ARG A 414 -10.53 34.83 -7.76
CA ARG A 414 -11.16 36.13 -7.51
C ARG A 414 -10.28 37.29 -7.95
N ILE A 415 -8.97 37.22 -7.69
CA ILE A 415 -7.99 38.23 -8.15
C ILE A 415 -7.94 38.26 -9.68
N SER A 416 -7.76 37.10 -10.32
CA SER A 416 -7.70 36.99 -11.77
C SER A 416 -8.95 37.59 -12.43
N LYS A 417 -10.13 37.30 -11.89
CA LYS A 417 -11.40 37.89 -12.35
C LYS A 417 -11.45 39.42 -12.20
N GLN A 418 -10.97 39.97 -11.08
CA GLN A 418 -10.90 41.42 -10.89
C GLN A 418 -9.93 42.08 -11.88
N VAL A 419 -8.80 41.45 -12.15
CA VAL A 419 -7.77 41.96 -13.07
C VAL A 419 -8.28 41.92 -14.52
N GLN A 420 -8.92 40.83 -14.93
CA GLN A 420 -9.60 40.73 -16.24
C GLN A 420 -10.69 41.79 -16.41
N ASN A 421 -11.50 42.03 -15.37
CA ASN A 421 -12.54 43.06 -15.42
C ASN A 421 -11.96 44.49 -15.45
N ALA A 422 -10.88 44.75 -14.74
CA ALA A 422 -10.20 46.04 -14.76
C ALA A 422 -9.46 46.29 -16.08
N GLN A 423 -8.99 45.25 -16.78
CA GLN A 423 -8.47 45.35 -18.14
C GLN A 423 -9.54 45.86 -19.12
N LYS A 424 -10.79 45.38 -19.02
CA LYS A 424 -11.90 45.85 -19.87
C LYS A 424 -12.20 47.35 -19.74
N VAL A 425 -11.77 47.96 -18.64
CA VAL A 425 -11.91 49.41 -18.36
C VAL A 425 -10.56 50.14 -18.50
N SER A 426 -9.59 49.52 -19.18
CA SER A 426 -8.24 50.05 -19.44
C SER A 426 -7.46 50.47 -18.19
N ARG A 427 -7.72 49.84 -17.02
CA ARG A 427 -7.00 50.14 -15.77
C ARG A 427 -5.72 49.32 -15.59
N PHE A 428 -5.65 48.12 -16.18
CA PHE A 428 -4.45 47.27 -16.18
C PHE A 428 -4.03 46.95 -17.62
N GLY A 429 -2.72 46.79 -17.82
CA GLY A 429 -2.15 46.35 -19.10
C GLY A 429 -2.22 44.84 -19.29
N GLU A 430 -2.00 44.38 -20.53
CA GLU A 430 -2.02 42.97 -20.91
C GLU A 430 -1.05 42.10 -20.08
N LEU A 431 0.16 42.61 -19.77
CA LEU A 431 1.13 41.91 -18.91
C LEU A 431 0.55 41.54 -17.55
N GLU A 432 -0.19 42.44 -16.90
CA GLU A 432 -0.73 42.17 -15.58
C GLU A 432 -1.75 41.02 -15.65
N VAL A 433 -2.53 40.96 -16.72
CA VAL A 433 -3.51 39.89 -16.97
C VAL A 433 -2.79 38.58 -17.23
N ILE A 434 -1.76 38.57 -18.09
CA ILE A 434 -0.92 37.40 -18.35
C ILE A 434 -0.28 36.89 -17.06
N ARG A 435 0.27 37.79 -16.22
CA ARG A 435 0.92 37.43 -14.96
C ARG A 435 -0.08 36.78 -13.99
N GLU A 436 -1.28 37.35 -13.86
CA GLU A 436 -2.30 36.80 -12.97
C GLU A 436 -2.94 35.52 -13.50
N GLU A 437 -3.08 35.35 -14.82
CA GLU A 437 -3.45 34.06 -15.43
C GLU A 437 -2.39 32.97 -15.16
N ALA A 438 -1.10 33.33 -15.24
CA ALA A 438 -0.02 32.41 -14.89
C ALA A 438 -0.02 32.05 -13.40
N SER A 439 -0.19 33.04 -12.51
CA SER A 439 -0.33 32.82 -11.06
C SER A 439 -1.53 31.93 -10.72
N LEU A 440 -2.67 32.12 -11.39
CA LEU A 440 -3.86 31.28 -11.25
C LEU A 440 -3.56 29.84 -11.69
N LEU A 441 -2.87 29.63 -12.81
CA LEU A 441 -2.50 28.29 -13.27
C LEU A 441 -1.56 27.59 -12.28
N VAL A 442 -0.63 28.32 -11.65
CA VAL A 442 0.21 27.77 -10.58
C VAL A 442 -0.61 27.43 -9.33
N ALA A 443 -1.63 28.22 -9.00
CA ALA A 443 -2.55 27.93 -7.89
C ALA A 443 -3.36 26.64 -8.15
N GLU A 444 -3.88 26.46 -9.38
CA GLU A 444 -4.56 25.23 -9.79
C GLU A 444 -3.63 24.01 -9.66
N LEU A 445 -2.40 24.13 -10.19
CA LEU A 445 -1.39 23.08 -10.07
C LEU A 445 -1.09 22.70 -8.63
N ARG A 446 -0.89 23.68 -7.73
CA ARG A 446 -0.63 23.41 -6.32
C ARG A 446 -1.79 22.66 -5.66
N LYS A 447 -3.03 23.06 -5.95
CA LYS A 447 -4.23 22.38 -5.45
C LYS A 447 -4.26 20.93 -5.92
N ASP A 448 -3.98 20.68 -7.20
CA ASP A 448 -4.02 19.34 -7.77
C ASP A 448 -2.88 18.43 -7.27
N LEU A 449 -1.68 18.98 -7.07
CA LEU A 449 -0.57 18.25 -6.46
C LEU A 449 -0.84 17.92 -5.00
N ALA A 450 -1.38 18.87 -4.22
CA ALA A 450 -1.78 18.62 -2.83
C ALA A 450 -2.89 17.56 -2.74
N PHE A 451 -3.84 17.56 -3.68
CA PHE A 451 -4.85 16.50 -3.78
C PHE A 451 -4.22 15.13 -4.06
N SER A 452 -3.29 15.07 -5.02
CA SER A 452 -2.56 13.84 -5.34
C SER A 452 -1.77 13.31 -4.15
N GLU A 453 -1.16 14.18 -3.34
CA GLU A 453 -0.42 13.75 -2.14
C GLU A 453 -1.36 13.31 -1.02
N MET A 454 -2.52 13.96 -0.85
CA MET A 454 -3.56 13.51 0.07
C MET A 454 -4.11 12.13 -0.30
N GLN A 455 -4.32 11.86 -1.59
CA GLN A 455 -4.73 10.53 -2.05
C GLN A 455 -3.61 9.48 -1.83
N HIS A 456 -2.35 9.87 -2.05
CA HIS A 456 -1.20 9.01 -1.79
C HIS A 456 -1.04 8.66 -0.30
N SER A 457 -1.26 9.60 0.62
CA SER A 457 -1.17 9.34 2.06
C SER A 457 -2.27 8.38 2.54
N ILE A 458 -3.47 8.42 1.95
CA ILE A 458 -4.48 7.37 2.17
C ILE A 458 -3.94 6.00 1.71
N GLY A 459 -3.33 5.93 0.53
CA GLY A 459 -2.64 4.72 0.06
C GLY A 459 -1.52 4.26 1.00
N GLN A 460 -0.81 5.18 1.67
CA GLN A 460 0.17 4.84 2.70
C GLN A 460 -0.47 4.23 3.95
N ILE A 461 -1.63 4.73 4.38
CA ILE A 461 -2.38 4.15 5.50
C ILE A 461 -2.80 2.71 5.18
N TYR A 462 -3.36 2.47 3.99
CA TYR A 462 -3.69 1.11 3.54
C TYR A 462 -2.47 0.17 3.56
N ALA A 463 -1.33 0.65 3.05
CA ALA A 463 -0.09 -0.12 3.04
C ALA A 463 0.48 -0.35 4.45
N SER A 464 0.35 0.62 5.38
CA SER A 464 0.91 0.57 6.73
C SER A 464 0.17 -0.42 7.64
N ILE A 465 -1.13 -0.64 7.41
CA ILE A 465 -1.89 -1.72 8.07
C ILE A 465 -1.70 -3.08 7.38
N GLY A 466 -1.21 -3.10 6.13
CA GLY A 466 -0.90 -4.33 5.40
C GLY A 466 -2.15 -5.08 4.93
N LYS A 467 -3.24 -4.36 4.69
CA LYS A 467 -4.50 -4.93 4.21
C LYS A 467 -4.40 -5.23 2.71
N ASP A 468 -4.91 -6.38 2.30
CA ASP A 468 -4.95 -6.76 0.89
C ASP A 468 -6.16 -6.11 0.20
N ILE A 469 -5.89 -5.47 -0.93
CA ILE A 469 -6.90 -4.84 -1.78
C ILE A 469 -7.39 -5.78 -2.91
N LEU A 470 -6.65 -6.86 -3.17
CA LEU A 470 -6.92 -7.80 -4.24
C LEU A 470 -7.63 -9.05 -3.72
N PRO A 471 -8.56 -9.64 -4.48
CA PRO A 471 -9.13 -10.94 -4.15
C PRO A 471 -8.10 -12.06 -4.30
N GLU A 472 -8.29 -13.18 -3.59
CA GLU A 472 -7.38 -14.34 -3.64
C GLU A 472 -7.18 -14.85 -5.08
N ASP A 473 -8.24 -14.90 -5.88
CA ASP A 473 -8.25 -15.39 -7.27
C ASP A 473 -7.96 -14.30 -8.34
N HIS A 474 -7.34 -13.17 -7.96
CA HIS A 474 -7.11 -12.03 -8.85
C HIS A 474 -6.42 -12.37 -10.19
N GLN A 475 -5.58 -13.42 -10.22
CA GLN A 475 -4.86 -13.84 -11.43
C GLN A 475 -5.79 -14.37 -12.55
N ASN A 476 -6.98 -14.84 -12.19
CA ASN A 476 -7.95 -15.44 -13.13
C ASN A 476 -9.06 -14.47 -13.56
N LEU A 477 -9.14 -13.29 -12.93
CA LEU A 477 -10.18 -12.30 -13.21
C LEU A 477 -9.86 -11.51 -14.49
N SER A 478 -10.92 -11.03 -15.16
CA SER A 478 -10.76 -10.00 -16.19
C SER A 478 -10.31 -8.69 -15.53
N ILE A 479 -9.71 -7.77 -16.32
CA ILE A 479 -9.28 -6.46 -15.80
C ILE A 479 -10.47 -5.66 -15.27
N GLU A 480 -11.64 -5.79 -15.90
CA GLU A 480 -12.87 -5.11 -15.49
C GLU A 480 -13.40 -5.67 -14.16
N ASP A 481 -13.46 -7.00 -14.01
CA ASP A 481 -13.88 -7.64 -12.76
C ASP A 481 -12.90 -7.34 -11.61
N LEU A 482 -11.60 -7.36 -11.91
CA LEU A 482 -10.57 -7.01 -10.94
C LEU A 482 -10.69 -5.55 -10.50
N SER A 483 -10.89 -4.62 -11.44
CA SER A 483 -11.12 -3.19 -11.15
C SER A 483 -12.33 -2.99 -10.23
N ASN A 484 -13.45 -3.65 -10.55
CA ASN A 484 -14.66 -3.60 -9.71
C ASN A 484 -14.44 -4.17 -8.31
N SER A 485 -13.69 -5.28 -8.19
CA SER A 485 -13.34 -5.85 -6.88
C SER A 485 -12.44 -4.92 -6.07
N ILE A 486 -11.44 -4.29 -6.69
CA ILE A 486 -10.57 -3.32 -6.02
C ILE A 486 -11.40 -2.14 -5.52
N LYS A 487 -12.31 -1.63 -6.35
CA LYS A 487 -13.21 -0.54 -5.97
C LYS A 487 -14.10 -0.88 -4.78
N ALA A 488 -14.68 -2.08 -4.76
CA ALA A 488 -15.50 -2.54 -3.65
C ALA A 488 -14.67 -2.67 -2.36
N ASN A 489 -13.50 -3.29 -2.43
CA ASN A 489 -12.62 -3.49 -1.27
C ASN A 489 -12.14 -2.16 -0.68
N LEU A 490 -11.75 -1.20 -1.52
CA LEU A 490 -11.33 0.14 -1.06
C LEU A 490 -12.49 0.96 -0.48
N ALA A 491 -13.72 0.78 -0.99
CA ALA A 491 -14.90 1.45 -0.46
C ALA A 491 -15.37 0.88 0.88
N GLU A 492 -15.19 -0.42 1.12
CA GLU A 492 -15.63 -1.11 2.35
C GLU A 492 -15.04 -0.49 3.62
N TRP A 493 -13.79 -0.06 3.57
CA TRP A 493 -13.07 0.47 4.73
C TRP A 493 -13.03 2.00 4.80
N GLY A 494 -13.44 2.67 3.72
CA GLY A 494 -13.49 4.12 3.63
C GLY A 494 -14.62 4.72 4.47
N VAL A 495 -14.37 5.88 5.08
CA VAL A 495 -15.41 6.70 5.70
C VAL A 495 -16.34 7.24 4.61
N THR A 496 -17.65 7.16 4.83
CA THR A 496 -18.63 7.86 3.99
C THR A 496 -18.88 9.25 4.58
N TYR A 497 -18.56 10.29 3.82
CA TYR A 497 -18.86 11.66 4.20
C TYR A 497 -20.26 12.06 3.74
N GLN A 498 -21.01 12.67 4.64
CA GLN A 498 -22.32 13.26 4.41
C GLN A 498 -22.19 14.72 3.96
N ALA A 499 -22.98 15.10 2.97
CA ALA A 499 -23.21 16.48 2.56
C ALA A 499 -24.68 16.63 2.18
N ALA A 500 -25.48 17.20 3.08
CA ALA A 500 -26.91 17.34 2.91
C ALA A 500 -27.41 18.74 3.30
N VAL A 501 -28.53 19.14 2.70
CA VAL A 501 -29.31 20.32 3.12
C VAL A 501 -30.29 19.84 4.18
N ASN A 502 -30.06 20.23 5.44
CA ASN A 502 -30.90 19.83 6.56
C ASN A 502 -32.14 20.74 6.66
N ILE A 503 -31.95 22.05 6.51
CA ILE A 503 -33.05 23.03 6.51
C ILE A 503 -33.00 23.83 5.20
N PRO A 504 -33.87 23.52 4.21
CA PRO A 504 -33.91 24.27 2.96
C PRO A 504 -34.06 25.78 3.18
N LEU A 505 -33.32 26.58 2.43
CA LEU A 505 -33.27 28.03 2.59
C LEU A 505 -34.60 28.70 2.30
N ASN A 506 -35.41 28.13 1.39
CA ASN A 506 -36.76 28.63 1.15
C ASN A 506 -37.66 28.50 2.38
N ASP A 507 -37.40 27.52 3.26
CA ASP A 507 -38.16 27.33 4.51
C ASP A 507 -37.69 28.28 5.62
N GLN A 508 -36.51 28.90 5.46
CA GLN A 508 -35.97 29.91 6.38
C GLN A 508 -36.52 31.33 6.12
N ASN A 509 -37.54 31.46 5.26
CA ASN A 509 -38.17 32.72 4.87
C ASN A 509 -37.15 33.81 4.47
N PRO A 510 -36.42 33.62 3.36
CA PRO A 510 -35.33 34.49 2.94
C PRO A 510 -35.84 35.86 2.48
N GLN A 511 -35.78 36.84 3.37
CA GLN A 511 -36.26 38.20 3.14
C GLN A 511 -35.22 39.25 3.56
N LEU A 512 -35.09 40.30 2.74
CA LEU A 512 -34.32 41.50 3.03
C LEU A 512 -35.28 42.68 3.22
N LEU A 513 -35.30 43.26 4.43
CA LEU A 513 -36.10 44.46 4.71
C LEU A 513 -35.43 45.69 4.08
N VAL A 514 -36.18 46.45 3.29
CA VAL A 514 -35.75 47.75 2.77
C VAL A 514 -36.30 48.84 3.69
N ILE A 515 -35.42 49.55 4.41
CA ILE A 515 -35.80 50.70 5.24
C ILE A 515 -35.53 51.98 4.45
N THR A 516 -36.61 52.64 4.05
CA THR A 516 -36.61 53.93 3.36
C THR A 516 -36.91 55.03 4.38
N ASP A 517 -35.87 55.76 4.81
CA ASP A 517 -36.07 56.95 5.66
C ASP A 517 -36.76 58.06 4.85
N PRO A 518 -37.95 58.55 5.26
CA PRO A 518 -38.70 59.59 4.54
C PRO A 518 -37.98 60.95 4.43
N ILE A 519 -36.87 61.16 5.15
CA ILE A 519 -36.04 62.38 5.07
C ILE A 519 -34.93 62.25 3.99
N ASN A 520 -34.89 61.14 3.24
CA ASN A 520 -34.09 60.98 2.02
C ASN A 520 -32.57 61.17 2.21
N THR A 521 -32.01 60.62 3.30
CA THR A 521 -30.56 60.72 3.54
C THR A 521 -29.80 59.39 3.49
N LYS A 522 -30.39 58.21 3.78
CA LYS A 522 -29.76 56.89 3.52
C LYS A 522 -30.81 55.77 3.39
N GLN A 523 -30.75 54.97 2.33
CA GLN A 523 -31.36 53.64 2.31
C GLN A 523 -30.47 52.71 3.15
N SER A 524 -31.03 52.10 4.20
CA SER A 524 -30.36 51.02 4.95
C SER A 524 -31.18 49.75 4.80
N SER A 525 -30.77 48.87 3.91
CA SER A 525 -31.30 47.51 3.85
C SER A 525 -30.85 46.70 5.07
N ASN A 526 -31.74 45.87 5.61
CA ASN A 526 -31.42 44.91 6.67
C ASN A 526 -30.62 43.71 6.11
N LYS A 527 -30.45 42.70 6.96
CA LYS A 527 -29.59 41.53 6.78
C LYS A 527 -30.45 40.27 6.82
N PHE A 528 -30.29 39.38 5.85
CA PHE A 528 -30.81 38.01 5.95
C PHE A 528 -29.73 37.11 6.56
N LYS A 529 -30.06 36.39 7.63
CA LYS A 529 -29.14 35.46 8.30
C LYS A 529 -29.54 34.03 8.02
N ILE A 530 -28.60 33.25 7.52
CA ILE A 530 -28.75 31.84 7.22
C ILE A 530 -28.49 31.04 8.51
N SER A 531 -29.33 30.05 8.81
CA SER A 531 -29.14 29.18 9.94
C SER A 531 -27.81 28.43 9.84
N LYS A 532 -27.11 28.23 10.96
CA LYS A 532 -25.90 27.39 10.98
C LYS A 532 -26.23 25.92 10.69
N ASP A 533 -27.46 25.51 10.97
CA ASP A 533 -27.94 24.13 10.79
C ASP A 533 -28.56 23.91 9.39
N THR A 534 -28.42 24.86 8.47
CA THR A 534 -28.90 24.74 7.08
C THR A 534 -28.27 23.55 6.37
N PHE A 535 -26.97 23.34 6.59
CA PHE A 535 -26.19 22.31 5.93
C PHE A 535 -25.58 21.37 6.96
N ASP A 536 -25.74 20.07 6.75
CA ASP A 536 -25.05 19.03 7.50
C ASP A 536 -23.93 18.46 6.63
N ILE A 537 -22.70 18.88 6.92
CA ILE A 537 -21.49 18.49 6.17
C ILE A 537 -20.49 17.89 7.14
N THR A 538 -20.09 16.67 6.83
CA THR A 538 -19.06 15.92 7.56
C THR A 538 -17.82 15.74 6.69
N GLY A 539 -16.69 15.41 7.33
CA GLY A 539 -15.41 15.21 6.66
C GLY A 539 -14.43 16.37 6.88
N PRO A 540 -13.20 16.23 6.37
CA PRO A 540 -12.09 17.08 6.75
C PRO A 540 -12.07 18.43 6.03
N GLY A 541 -11.30 19.36 6.59
CA GLY A 541 -11.12 20.71 6.06
C GLY A 541 -12.12 21.71 6.63
N LYS A 542 -11.86 23.01 6.39
CA LYS A 542 -12.74 24.07 6.88
C LYS A 542 -13.92 24.24 5.92
N LEU A 543 -15.10 24.52 6.47
CA LEU A 543 -16.26 24.85 5.67
C LEU A 543 -16.05 26.17 4.93
N ARG A 544 -16.26 26.14 3.62
CA ARG A 544 -16.18 27.29 2.72
C ARG A 544 -17.56 27.50 2.11
N TYR A 545 -18.04 28.73 2.20
CA TYR A 545 -19.35 29.13 1.70
C TYR A 545 -19.16 30.11 0.55
N SER A 546 -19.89 29.90 -0.55
CA SER A 546 -19.99 30.83 -1.65
C SER A 546 -21.44 31.00 -2.08
N VAL A 547 -21.79 32.21 -2.48
CA VAL A 547 -23.13 32.55 -2.96
C VAL A 547 -22.99 33.16 -4.35
N THR A 548 -23.75 32.63 -5.29
CA THR A 548 -23.89 33.14 -6.66
C THR A 548 -25.36 33.38 -6.97
N GLN A 549 -25.64 33.99 -8.11
CA GLN A 549 -26.99 33.92 -8.68
C GLN A 549 -27.30 32.48 -9.12
N GLU A 550 -28.59 32.15 -9.29
CA GLU A 550 -29.05 30.82 -9.75
C GLU A 550 -28.40 30.43 -11.09
N ASP A 551 -28.15 31.40 -11.98
CA ASP A 551 -27.49 31.20 -13.27
C ASP A 551 -25.95 31.04 -13.18
N GLY A 552 -25.39 31.07 -11.97
CA GLY A 552 -23.95 31.00 -11.71
C GLY A 552 -23.21 32.33 -11.89
N SER A 553 -23.90 33.42 -12.22
CA SER A 553 -23.28 34.75 -12.33
C SER A 553 -22.96 35.35 -10.96
N ASP A 554 -22.06 36.34 -10.95
CA ASP A 554 -21.67 37.04 -9.72
C ASP A 554 -22.84 37.78 -9.09
N LEU A 555 -22.78 37.95 -7.78
CA LEU A 555 -23.73 38.81 -7.07
C LEU A 555 -23.71 40.24 -7.63
N PRO A 556 -24.88 40.89 -7.76
CA PRO A 556 -24.95 42.29 -8.13
C PRO A 556 -24.16 43.17 -7.15
N ARG A 557 -23.61 44.30 -7.63
CA ARG A 557 -22.76 45.19 -6.81
C ARG A 557 -23.40 45.71 -5.52
N TRP A 558 -24.73 45.71 -5.45
CA TRP A 558 -25.49 46.15 -4.28
C TRP A 558 -25.75 45.05 -3.26
N LEU A 559 -25.41 43.78 -3.56
CA LEU A 559 -25.59 42.61 -2.69
C LEU A 559 -24.25 42.00 -2.30
N ALA A 560 -24.08 41.67 -1.02
CA ALA A 560 -22.87 41.06 -0.48
C ALA A 560 -23.23 39.90 0.45
N PHE A 561 -22.43 38.82 0.37
CA PHE A 561 -22.49 37.72 1.31
C PHE A 561 -21.32 37.82 2.31
N LEU A 562 -21.66 37.91 3.59
CA LEU A 562 -20.74 37.93 4.71
C LEU A 562 -20.59 36.52 5.27
N THR A 563 -19.51 35.84 4.88
CA THR A 563 -19.21 34.46 5.31
C THR A 563 -19.03 34.33 6.84
N SER A 564 -18.55 35.38 7.51
CA SER A 564 -18.30 35.37 8.96
C SER A 564 -19.55 35.26 9.84
N ASP A 565 -20.69 35.76 9.35
CA ASP A 565 -21.98 35.69 10.07
C ASP A 565 -23.07 35.00 9.21
N LEU A 566 -22.65 34.23 8.20
CA LEU A 566 -23.52 33.53 7.24
C LEU A 566 -24.73 34.35 6.84
N SER A 567 -24.48 35.50 6.23
CA SER A 567 -25.53 36.49 6.04
C SER A 567 -25.42 37.27 4.76
N ILE A 568 -26.56 37.61 4.19
CA ILE A 568 -26.66 38.38 2.96
C ILE A 568 -27.14 39.77 3.34
N VAL A 569 -26.42 40.77 2.86
CA VAL A 569 -26.68 42.19 3.11
C VAL A 569 -26.64 42.91 1.77
N GLY A 570 -27.58 43.81 1.52
CA GLY A 570 -27.51 44.60 0.30
C GLY A 570 -28.73 45.46 0.06
N ASN A 571 -28.53 46.55 -0.67
CA ASN A 571 -29.54 47.57 -0.91
C ASN A 571 -30.13 47.44 -2.33
N PRO A 572 -31.27 46.76 -2.51
CA PRO A 572 -31.84 46.50 -3.82
C PRO A 572 -32.32 47.79 -4.51
N PRO A 573 -32.25 47.87 -5.86
CA PRO A 573 -32.93 48.92 -6.63
C PRO A 573 -34.45 48.83 -6.51
N GLU A 574 -35.17 49.94 -6.66
CA GLU A 574 -36.63 50.04 -6.50
C GLU A 574 -37.43 49.08 -7.43
N ASP A 575 -36.87 48.70 -8.57
CA ASP A 575 -37.55 47.85 -9.58
C ASP A 575 -37.42 46.34 -9.33
N VAL A 576 -36.75 45.91 -8.24
CA VAL A 576 -36.43 44.49 -7.99
C VAL A 576 -37.17 44.00 -6.75
N SER A 577 -38.10 43.04 -6.91
CA SER A 577 -38.89 42.45 -5.81
C SER A 577 -38.28 41.17 -5.21
N GLY A 578 -37.34 40.56 -5.92
CA GLY A 578 -36.56 39.42 -5.42
C GLY A 578 -35.46 39.01 -6.38
N ILE A 579 -34.51 38.23 -5.87
CA ILE A 579 -33.41 37.68 -6.65
C ILE A 579 -33.25 36.19 -6.34
N LYS A 580 -33.00 35.40 -7.38
CA LYS A 580 -32.75 33.97 -7.22
C LYS A 580 -31.26 33.73 -6.99
N LEU A 581 -30.94 33.07 -5.89
CA LEU A 581 -29.58 32.84 -5.44
C LEU A 581 -29.35 31.35 -5.24
N LYS A 582 -28.10 30.96 -5.40
CA LYS A 582 -27.59 29.65 -5.06
C LYS A 582 -26.47 29.82 -4.06
N ILE A 583 -26.55 29.10 -2.95
CA ILE A 583 -25.45 29.00 -2.00
C ILE A 583 -24.88 27.59 -2.07
N SER A 584 -23.56 27.54 -2.09
CA SER A 584 -22.80 26.29 -2.04
C SER A 584 -21.90 26.31 -0.82
N VAL A 585 -21.87 25.20 -0.11
CA VAL A 585 -20.96 24.96 1.00
C VAL A 585 -20.14 23.72 0.70
N ALA A 586 -18.83 23.81 0.94
CA ALA A 586 -17.90 22.71 0.71
C ALA A 586 -16.84 22.64 1.80
N ASN A 587 -16.45 21.43 2.19
CA ASN A 587 -15.20 21.19 2.89
C ASN A 587 -14.13 20.72 1.88
N ALA A 588 -13.07 20.06 2.33
CA ALA A 588 -12.01 19.62 1.44
C ALA A 588 -12.50 18.63 0.36
N LEU A 589 -13.47 17.77 0.69
CA LEU A 589 -13.83 16.59 -0.11
C LEU A 589 -15.27 16.59 -0.63
N VAL A 590 -16.21 17.11 0.15
CA VAL A 590 -17.65 17.09 -0.17
C VAL A 590 -18.23 18.50 -0.22
N SER A 591 -19.33 18.64 -0.97
CA SER A 591 -20.06 19.89 -1.15
C SER A 591 -21.56 19.65 -1.21
N ALA A 592 -22.34 20.59 -0.69
CA ALA A 592 -23.78 20.67 -0.85
C ALA A 592 -24.17 22.05 -1.41
N GLU A 593 -25.26 22.10 -2.16
CA GLU A 593 -25.80 23.34 -2.72
C GLU A 593 -27.30 23.43 -2.43
N ASP A 594 -27.80 24.65 -2.24
CA ASP A 594 -29.23 24.93 -2.14
C ASP A 594 -29.59 26.22 -2.88
N GLU A 595 -30.80 26.26 -3.43
CA GLU A 595 -31.31 27.34 -4.27
C GLU A 595 -32.52 28.00 -3.60
N PHE A 596 -32.52 29.33 -3.56
CA PHE A 596 -33.57 30.08 -2.89
C PHE A 596 -33.84 31.43 -3.53
N ILE A 597 -35.04 31.95 -3.28
CA ILE A 597 -35.46 33.27 -3.77
C ILE A 597 -35.41 34.25 -2.61
N LEU A 598 -34.42 35.14 -2.63
CA LEU A 598 -34.32 36.23 -1.66
C LEU A 598 -35.29 37.34 -2.04
N ARG A 599 -36.34 37.53 -1.23
CA ARG A 599 -37.38 38.52 -1.47
C ARG A 599 -37.07 39.86 -0.80
N PHE A 600 -37.41 40.96 -1.45
CA PHE A 600 -37.29 42.30 -0.89
C PHE A 600 -38.65 42.77 -0.39
N VAL A 601 -38.69 43.23 0.86
CA VAL A 601 -39.94 43.60 1.54
C VAL A 601 -39.76 44.98 2.15
N ASP A 602 -40.66 45.91 1.81
CA ASP A 602 -40.67 47.25 2.39
C ASP A 602 -41.19 47.21 3.84
N GLU A 603 -40.77 48.18 4.65
CA GLU A 603 -41.11 48.25 6.07
C GLU A 603 -42.62 48.17 6.36
N GLU A 604 -43.47 48.89 5.59
CA GLU A 604 -44.93 48.82 5.75
C GLU A 604 -45.48 47.41 5.50
N THR A 605 -44.99 46.75 4.45
CA THR A 605 -45.44 45.40 4.07
C THR A 605 -44.97 44.33 5.05
N PHE A 606 -43.77 44.48 5.61
CA PHE A 606 -43.25 43.60 6.64
C PHE A 606 -44.05 43.73 7.94
N LEU A 607 -44.28 44.96 8.41
CA LEU A 607 -45.06 45.22 9.63
C LEU A 607 -46.51 44.76 9.48
N ALA A 608 -47.11 44.89 8.29
CA ALA A 608 -48.44 44.35 8.02
C ALA A 608 -48.48 42.82 8.15
N ASN A 609 -47.51 42.11 7.56
CA ASN A 609 -47.41 40.65 7.62
C ASN A 609 -47.14 40.14 9.05
N GLU A 610 -46.22 40.78 9.78
CA GLU A 610 -45.95 40.49 11.20
C GLU A 610 -47.23 40.70 12.05
N SER A 611 -47.95 41.80 11.82
CA SER A 611 -49.19 42.07 12.55
C SER A 611 -50.30 41.04 12.28
N GLN A 612 -50.35 40.48 11.06
CA GLN A 612 -51.27 39.39 10.73
C GLN A 612 -50.85 38.08 11.40
N LYS A 613 -49.57 37.69 11.32
CA LYS A 613 -49.04 36.50 12.01
C LYS A 613 -49.29 36.57 13.51
N ALA A 614 -48.98 37.69 14.15
CA ALA A 614 -49.23 37.90 15.57
C ALA A 614 -50.73 37.79 15.92
N ARG A 615 -51.63 38.26 15.06
CA ARG A 615 -53.08 38.10 15.25
C ARG A 615 -53.53 36.65 15.10
N GLU A 616 -52.99 35.91 14.14
CA GLU A 616 -53.28 34.49 13.95
C GLU A 616 -52.77 33.64 15.11
N GLU A 617 -51.57 33.94 15.61
CA GLU A 617 -50.97 33.26 16.73
C GLU A 617 -51.70 33.57 18.04
N LEU A 618 -52.11 34.82 18.25
CA LEU A 618 -52.94 35.22 19.39
C LEU A 618 -54.35 34.61 19.30
N ALA A 619 -54.90 34.45 18.10
CA ALA A 619 -56.14 33.70 17.87
C ALA A 619 -55.96 32.19 18.13
N ARG A 620 -54.78 31.61 17.81
CA ARG A 620 -54.45 30.21 18.12
C ARG A 620 -54.29 29.98 19.62
N MET A 621 -53.58 30.88 20.32
CA MET A 621 -53.44 30.85 21.77
C MET A 621 -54.79 31.07 22.47
N SER A 622 -55.65 31.95 21.95
CA SER A 622 -57.01 32.15 22.47
C SER A 622 -57.93 30.94 22.23
N ARG A 623 -57.68 30.12 21.21
CA ARG A 623 -58.41 28.85 21.01
C ARG A 623 -57.93 27.78 21.98
N LEU A 624 -56.61 27.68 22.19
CA LEU A 624 -56.01 26.79 23.19
C LEU A 624 -56.38 27.16 24.64
N SER A 625 -56.68 28.44 24.92
CA SER A 625 -57.13 28.88 26.25
C SER A 625 -58.63 28.73 26.50
N ASN A 626 -59.43 28.42 25.47
CA ASN A 626 -60.90 28.32 25.56
C ASN A 626 -61.40 26.87 25.54
N GLU A 627 -60.52 25.88 25.45
CA GLU A 627 -60.84 24.46 25.59
C GLU A 627 -60.62 24.00 27.03
N ASP A 628 -61.58 24.32 27.91
CA ASP A 628 -61.90 23.51 29.08
C ASP A 628 -62.86 22.40 28.58
N GLU A 629 -62.32 21.31 28.04
CA GLU A 629 -63.11 20.07 27.86
C GLU A 629 -62.20 18.83 28.00
N THR A 630 -62.18 18.33 29.24
CA THR A 630 -62.12 16.93 29.66
C THR A 630 -61.60 15.88 28.67
N LEU A 631 -60.47 15.27 29.04
CA LEU A 631 -60.02 13.96 28.57
C LEU A 631 -61.15 12.91 28.67
N PRO A 632 -61.44 12.15 27.61
CA PRO A 632 -62.05 10.83 27.74
C PRO A 632 -60.95 9.77 27.89
N VAL A 633 -61.04 9.04 28.99
CA VAL A 633 -60.35 7.77 29.22
C VAL A 633 -60.93 6.73 28.26
N GLU A 634 -60.09 6.10 27.45
CA GLU A 634 -60.40 4.84 26.78
C GLU A 634 -59.36 3.79 27.22
N GLU A 635 -59.87 2.57 27.38
CA GLU A 635 -59.40 1.51 28.29
C GLU A 635 -58.04 0.89 27.92
N VAL A 636 -57.32 0.50 28.98
CA VAL A 636 -56.11 -0.32 28.95
C VAL A 636 -56.53 -1.79 29.16
N GLU A 637 -56.25 -2.68 28.19
CA GLU A 637 -56.06 -4.11 28.49
C GLU A 637 -54.59 -4.37 28.82
N GLU A 638 -54.36 -4.38 30.14
CA GLU A 638 -53.49 -5.24 30.93
C GLU A 638 -52.53 -6.23 30.24
N ASN A 639 -51.24 -6.08 30.55
CA ASN A 639 -50.46 -7.19 31.08
C ASN A 639 -49.89 -6.76 32.46
N SER A 640 -50.39 -7.40 33.53
CA SER A 640 -49.87 -7.36 34.91
C SER A 640 -48.41 -7.86 34.95
N VAL A 641 -47.43 -7.09 35.44
CA VAL A 641 -47.01 -6.88 36.85
C VAL A 641 -46.71 -8.17 37.62
N GLU A 642 -45.46 -8.28 38.12
CA GLU A 642 -45.22 -8.82 39.46
C GLU A 642 -44.37 -7.79 40.26
N THR A 643 -44.89 -7.52 41.46
CA THR A 643 -44.60 -6.56 42.55
C THR A 643 -43.11 -6.41 42.94
N VAL A 644 -42.64 -5.34 43.59
CA VAL A 644 -42.96 -4.94 44.98
C VAL A 644 -42.61 -3.45 45.27
N GLU A 645 -43.45 -2.86 46.12
CA GLU A 645 -43.48 -1.55 46.80
C GLU A 645 -42.16 -1.13 47.51
N VAL A 646 -41.72 0.12 47.29
CA VAL A 646 -41.80 1.35 48.15
C VAL A 646 -40.56 1.55 49.04
N ASP A 647 -39.81 2.64 48.82
CA ASP A 647 -39.70 3.71 49.82
C ASP A 647 -39.12 5.04 49.27
N ASP A 648 -39.75 6.11 49.75
CA ASP A 648 -39.39 7.53 49.94
C ASP A 648 -38.49 8.40 49.02
N GLN A 649 -39.15 9.47 48.59
CA GLN A 649 -38.79 10.88 48.36
C GLN A 649 -37.39 11.40 48.77
N ILE A 650 -36.78 12.29 47.95
CA ILE A 650 -36.77 13.77 48.11
C ILE A 650 -35.93 14.46 47.02
N GLU A 651 -36.43 15.65 46.66
CA GLU A 651 -36.05 16.75 45.77
C GLU A 651 -34.67 16.89 45.11
N VAL A 652 -34.80 17.42 43.89
CA VAL A 652 -33.82 17.84 42.90
C VAL A 652 -33.44 19.30 43.15
N GLU A 653 -32.15 19.62 43.09
CA GLU A 653 -31.65 21.00 43.04
C GLU A 653 -30.96 21.27 41.69
N GLU A 654 -31.30 22.41 41.09
CA GLU A 654 -30.79 22.95 39.83
C GLU A 654 -29.25 23.07 39.83
N THR A 655 -28.61 22.88 38.68
CA THR A 655 -27.27 23.45 38.45
C THR A 655 -27.14 24.11 37.08
N VAL A 656 -26.73 25.37 37.16
CA VAL A 656 -26.38 26.32 36.11
C VAL A 656 -24.99 25.98 35.56
N SER A 657 -24.80 26.20 34.25
CA SER A 657 -23.52 26.08 33.55
C SER A 657 -22.65 27.33 33.68
N GLU A 658 -21.40 27.16 34.13
CA GLU A 658 -20.29 28.11 33.94
C GLU A 658 -19.04 27.38 33.39
N PRO A 659 -18.11 28.09 32.71
CA PRO A 659 -17.07 27.49 31.87
C PRO A 659 -15.82 27.12 32.68
N ILE A 660 -15.18 25.99 32.33
CA ILE A 660 -13.92 25.56 32.95
C ILE A 660 -12.75 25.78 31.98
N GLU A 661 -11.84 26.67 32.37
CA GLU A 661 -10.47 26.76 31.89
C GLU A 661 -9.69 25.50 32.32
N THR A 662 -8.99 24.85 31.39
CA THR A 662 -8.13 23.71 31.71
C THR A 662 -6.75 24.19 32.16
N GLU A 663 -6.53 24.23 33.47
CA GLU A 663 -5.22 24.22 34.11
C GLU A 663 -4.81 22.75 34.34
N TYR A 664 -3.61 22.36 33.89
CA TYR A 664 -3.08 21.02 34.10
C TYR A 664 -2.50 20.88 35.52
N GLU A 665 -3.13 20.05 36.35
CA GLU A 665 -2.59 19.65 37.66
C GLU A 665 -2.01 18.23 37.57
N PHE A 666 -0.69 18.11 37.77
CA PHE A 666 -0.02 16.83 37.96
C PHE A 666 -0.45 16.24 39.31
N SER A 667 -1.19 15.13 39.30
CA SER A 667 -1.39 14.32 40.50
C SER A 667 -0.08 13.64 40.86
N ASN A 668 0.56 14.09 41.94
CA ASN A 668 1.71 13.43 42.55
C ASN A 668 1.27 12.04 43.06
N VAL A 669 1.78 11.00 42.42
CA VAL A 669 1.77 9.63 42.97
C VAL A 669 2.61 9.64 44.25
N SER A 670 2.05 9.14 45.35
CA SER A 670 2.75 9.12 46.62
C SER A 670 3.93 8.14 46.57
N ALA A 671 5.04 8.49 47.24
CA ALA A 671 6.23 7.62 47.33
C ALA A 671 5.93 6.26 48.01
N GLU A 672 4.80 6.17 48.73
CA GLU A 672 4.32 4.97 49.41
C GLU A 672 3.70 3.96 48.43
N ASP A 673 3.03 4.44 47.38
CA ASP A 673 2.47 3.60 46.32
C ASP A 673 3.54 3.00 45.41
N LEU A 674 4.64 3.73 45.20
CA LEU A 674 5.82 3.24 44.46
C LEU A 674 6.62 2.19 45.25
N ASN A 675 6.72 2.33 46.57
CA ASN A 675 7.38 1.35 47.42
C ASN A 675 6.58 0.04 47.54
N ASN A 676 5.25 0.12 47.62
CA ASN A 676 4.40 -1.07 47.63
C ASN A 676 4.47 -1.86 46.31
N LEU A 677 4.67 -1.18 45.18
CA LEU A 677 4.92 -1.84 43.88
C LEU A 677 6.30 -2.49 43.81
N LEU A 678 7.35 -1.85 44.35
CA LEU A 678 8.70 -2.41 44.40
C LEU A 678 8.77 -3.65 45.32
N ASP A 679 8.15 -3.61 46.50
CA ASP A 679 8.09 -4.76 47.41
C ASP A 679 7.33 -5.96 46.79
N SER A 680 6.32 -5.69 45.95
CA SER A 680 5.60 -6.75 45.22
C SER A 680 6.44 -7.41 44.13
N VAL A 681 7.37 -6.66 43.52
CA VAL A 681 8.29 -7.16 42.49
C VAL A 681 9.43 -7.95 43.13
N ASP A 682 9.95 -7.51 44.27
CA ASP A 682 10.98 -8.25 45.01
C ASP A 682 10.46 -9.58 45.60
N GLN A 683 9.20 -9.62 46.07
CA GLN A 683 8.56 -10.89 46.48
C GLN A 683 8.35 -11.87 45.32
N LEU A 684 8.05 -11.38 44.11
CA LEU A 684 7.93 -12.23 42.92
C LEU A 684 9.29 -12.75 42.44
N LEU A 685 10.35 -11.97 42.62
CA LEU A 685 11.71 -12.37 42.26
C LEU A 685 12.29 -13.38 43.26
N GLU A 686 12.09 -13.21 44.57
CA GLU A 686 12.48 -14.19 45.59
C GLU A 686 11.75 -15.54 45.41
N GLY A 687 10.45 -15.51 45.11
CA GLY A 687 9.68 -16.73 44.81
C GLY A 687 10.18 -17.49 43.57
N SER A 688 10.69 -16.77 42.57
CA SER A 688 11.30 -17.40 41.38
C SER A 688 12.69 -17.98 41.65
N LEU A 689 13.44 -17.38 42.57
CA LEU A 689 14.79 -17.82 42.94
C LEU A 689 14.76 -19.08 43.80
N ASP A 690 13.77 -19.21 44.68
CA ASP A 690 13.56 -20.42 45.48
C ASP A 690 13.12 -21.62 44.63
N GLN A 691 12.28 -21.39 43.60
CA GLN A 691 11.91 -22.45 42.63
C GLN A 691 13.13 -22.93 41.81
N LEU A 692 14.03 -22.02 41.43
CA LEU A 692 15.27 -22.37 40.72
C LEU A 692 16.27 -23.15 41.61
N ASN A 693 16.30 -22.88 42.92
CA ASN A 693 17.16 -23.60 43.86
C ASN A 693 16.59 -24.98 44.26
N GLU A 694 15.26 -25.15 44.25
CA GLU A 694 14.61 -26.44 44.49
C GLU A 694 14.80 -27.41 43.31
N GLU A 695 14.73 -26.94 42.07
CA GLU A 695 15.04 -27.76 40.89
C GLU A 695 16.51 -28.20 40.85
N GLN A 696 17.46 -27.36 41.30
CA GLN A 696 18.87 -27.75 41.38
C GLN A 696 19.16 -28.80 42.46
N ARG A 697 18.38 -28.84 43.56
CA ARG A 697 18.51 -29.87 44.60
C ARG A 697 17.98 -31.23 44.17
N LEU A 698 16.98 -31.27 43.29
CA LEU A 698 16.41 -32.52 42.75
C LEU A 698 17.30 -33.19 41.69
N THR A 699 18.28 -32.48 41.12
CA THR A 699 19.28 -33.06 40.19
C THR A 699 20.55 -33.60 40.86
N ARG A 700 20.59 -33.66 42.20
CA ARG A 700 21.75 -34.15 42.98
C ARG A 700 21.38 -35.28 43.95
N VAL A 701 20.65 -36.27 43.45
CA VAL A 701 20.53 -37.65 43.95
C VAL A 701 20.48 -38.55 42.72
#